data_AF-A0A1G1P9R9-F1
#
_entry.id   AF-A0A1G1P9R9-F1
#
_cell.length_a   1.000
_cell.length_b   1.000
_cell.length_c   1.000
_cell.angle_alpha   90.00
_cell.angle_beta   90.00
_cell.angle_gamma   90.00
#
_symmetry.space_group_name_H-M   'P 1'
#
loop_
_entity.id
_entity.type
_entity.pdbx_description
1 polymer ?
#
loop_
_entity_poly.entity_id
_entity_poly.type
_entity_poly.pdbx_seq_one_letter_code
_entity_poly.pdbx_strand_id
1 'polypeptide(L)'
;MSSSLKPLRFFQGIFNVQLVSTVGFYLIVTYSALCSIFTKSFAQLNLRPSFLNFPMFIGEILLMVCFLLLALKWRLEKKSLTWAHAGILIYFLWILWKALKGYHDYQNNPLAFRNAALFYYALFALIGYEFWDRKLFGRLVVVWLLAALLIIKFFISINNYFVFPYLILGLILVRRPKNEWLKLVLLALLLYTPAFYFEPKNFLTIDFFFAGGRARVWGHIFAFAVLFFVFLFRFIPWPRLGKIIFFLGFLGLLGAGLARYSDKNALESMLKFRNVIGEFRKYNTVVLSKENGDKPVELTARLYSKEDQGFADNTFLFLKNFNLSHRSRVVERMGDLQNFAIVVEKAKTESMADVIKIIDEQREYLRDELRQHMKVEWEGVNKKIEEEFQELKKMIDQKIKDNDTRTLLLKEVDDRVGGVVKSLENKQQESSGRGMGLMEKRYDNIKEKAADMIRQRKVRQIKGGISNSGLKDEITLNAALGLAEDRDEGGYRTLEAAYNSMLFRLFIWRDMADDLLRTDFPWSMLGGVSFGYPQRSKSLEIIGWARREWSRDGWIAPHNSFLHMIYRGGIVGLICVLGITAGIIFLLKEFIRLKSLTGILLVTTFIYWVTIANFLVFLEVPYNAIPFWALLGMTFAYYKSIYEKSPQSEVL
;
A
#
# COMPACT_ATOMS: atom_id res chain seq x y z
N MET A 1 22.50 45.62 -33.57
CA MET A 1 21.92 44.98 -32.37
C MET A 1 21.65 43.47 -32.57
N SER A 2 22.58 42.69 -33.15
CA SER A 2 22.37 41.25 -33.45
C SER A 2 23.38 40.29 -32.80
N SER A 3 24.22 40.75 -31.86
CA SER A 3 25.32 39.97 -31.29
C SER A 3 25.05 39.32 -29.91
N SER A 4 23.88 39.55 -29.27
CA SER A 4 23.64 39.11 -27.88
C SER A 4 22.94 37.75 -27.70
N LEU A 5 22.64 36.99 -28.76
CA LEU A 5 21.92 35.70 -28.66
C LEU A 5 22.83 34.45 -28.61
N LYS A 6 24.15 34.60 -28.44
CA LYS A 6 25.09 33.45 -28.36
C LYS A 6 24.83 32.45 -27.20
N PRO A 7 24.36 32.85 -25.99
CA PRO A 7 24.18 31.88 -24.90
C PRO A 7 23.09 30.83 -25.22
N LEU A 8 22.08 31.20 -26.02
CA LEU A 8 20.94 30.31 -26.30
C LEU A 8 21.32 29.08 -27.15
N ARG A 9 22.33 29.19 -28.03
CA ARG A 9 22.77 28.07 -28.88
C ARG A 9 23.51 26.99 -28.10
N PHE A 10 24.22 27.36 -27.03
CA PHE A 10 24.93 26.38 -26.18
C PHE A 10 23.94 25.47 -25.44
N PHE A 11 22.87 26.04 -24.88
CA PHE A 11 21.82 25.26 -24.21
C PHE A 11 21.02 24.35 -25.17
N GLN A 12 20.86 24.73 -26.45
CA GLN A 12 20.18 23.91 -27.45
C GLN A 12 20.95 22.62 -27.81
N GLY A 13 22.27 22.61 -27.66
CA GLY A 13 23.07 21.39 -27.87
C GLY A 13 22.95 20.38 -26.72
N ILE A 14 22.72 20.87 -25.49
CA ILE A 14 22.65 20.03 -24.28
C ILE A 14 21.26 19.43 -24.08
N PHE A 15 20.21 20.24 -24.27
CA PHE A 15 18.82 19.80 -24.07
C PHE A 15 18.17 19.42 -25.40
N ASN A 16 18.18 18.14 -25.72
CA ASN A 16 17.34 17.60 -26.79
C ASN A 16 16.02 17.03 -26.23
N VAL A 17 14.99 16.94 -27.09
CA VAL A 17 13.65 16.45 -26.74
C VAL A 17 13.69 15.06 -26.09
N GLN A 18 14.61 14.20 -26.56
CA GLN A 18 14.78 12.85 -26.05
C GLN A 18 15.27 12.85 -24.61
N LEU A 19 16.24 13.69 -24.25
CA LEU A 19 16.76 13.83 -22.89
C LEU A 19 15.66 14.29 -21.94
N VAL A 20 14.89 15.32 -22.31
CA VAL A 20 13.79 15.83 -21.48
C VAL A 20 12.73 14.75 -21.23
N SER A 21 12.35 14.01 -22.28
CA SER A 21 11.39 12.90 -22.17
C SER A 21 11.93 11.76 -21.30
N THR A 22 13.22 11.44 -21.45
CA THR A 22 13.92 10.42 -20.66
C THR A 22 13.94 10.78 -19.17
N VAL A 23 14.32 12.01 -18.84
CA VAL A 23 14.34 12.51 -17.45
C VAL A 23 12.93 12.47 -16.85
N GLY A 24 11.94 13.00 -17.58
CA GLY A 24 10.55 12.97 -17.13
C GLY A 24 10.02 11.56 -16.88
N PHE A 25 10.30 10.62 -17.79
CA PHE A 25 9.95 9.21 -17.64
C PHE A 25 10.60 8.58 -16.39
N TYR A 26 11.91 8.75 -16.22
CA TYR A 26 12.61 8.16 -15.07
C TYR A 26 12.15 8.75 -13.74
N LEU A 27 11.83 10.04 -13.66
CA LEU A 27 11.26 10.65 -12.45
C LEU A 27 9.95 9.97 -12.04
N ILE A 28 9.04 9.76 -12.99
CA ILE A 28 7.73 9.13 -12.74
C ILE A 28 7.87 7.65 -12.38
N VAL A 29 8.73 6.91 -13.08
CA VAL A 29 8.98 5.49 -12.79
C VAL A 29 9.62 5.32 -11.43
N THR A 30 10.62 6.15 -11.10
CA THR A 30 11.29 6.12 -9.79
C THR A 30 10.31 6.45 -8.68
N TYR A 31 9.51 7.51 -8.84
CA TYR A 31 8.46 7.85 -7.89
C TYR A 31 7.48 6.68 -7.69
N SER A 32 7.02 6.07 -8.77
CA SER A 32 6.07 4.95 -8.72
C SER A 32 6.67 3.72 -8.03
N ALA A 33 7.94 3.41 -8.28
CA ALA A 33 8.66 2.34 -7.61
C ALA A 33 8.78 2.62 -6.10
N LEU A 34 9.22 3.82 -5.71
CA LEU A 34 9.34 4.22 -4.31
C LEU A 34 7.97 4.21 -3.59
N CYS A 35 6.91 4.69 -4.25
CA CYS A 35 5.54 4.58 -3.74
C CYS A 35 5.07 3.14 -3.56
N SER A 36 5.45 2.23 -4.44
CA SER A 36 5.08 0.81 -4.30
C SER A 36 5.80 0.11 -3.15
N ILE A 37 7.02 0.56 -2.82
CA ILE A 37 7.85 -0.01 -1.74
C ILE A 37 7.52 0.62 -0.39
N PHE A 38 7.55 1.95 -0.32
CA PHE A 38 7.43 2.71 0.93
C PHE A 38 6.02 3.25 1.18
N THR A 39 5.10 3.10 0.21
CA THR A 39 3.66 3.38 0.36
C THR A 39 3.37 4.81 0.85
N LYS A 40 2.66 4.93 1.98
CA LYS A 40 2.30 6.17 2.64
C LYS A 40 3.54 6.93 3.10
N SER A 41 4.57 6.27 3.62
CA SER A 41 5.76 6.92 4.19
C SER A 41 6.50 7.79 3.17
N PHE A 42 6.70 7.30 1.95
CA PHE A 42 7.35 8.09 0.90
C PHE A 42 6.43 9.19 0.36
N ALA A 43 5.16 8.88 0.10
CA ALA A 43 4.23 9.87 -0.43
C ALA A 43 3.89 11.00 0.55
N GLN A 44 4.13 10.79 1.85
CA GLN A 44 3.98 11.81 2.88
C GLN A 44 5.19 12.72 3.03
N LEU A 45 6.32 12.46 2.36
CA LEU A 45 7.43 13.41 2.32
C LEU A 45 6.92 14.75 1.79
N ASN A 46 7.20 15.84 2.50
CA ASN A 46 6.64 17.14 2.19
C ASN A 46 7.58 18.30 2.53
N LEU A 47 7.35 19.43 1.86
CA LEU A 47 7.89 20.74 2.22
C LEU A 47 6.77 21.58 2.82
N ARG A 48 7.07 22.40 3.83
CA ARG A 48 6.12 23.32 4.46
C ARG A 48 6.60 24.76 4.33
N PRO A 49 6.32 25.42 3.19
CA PRO A 49 6.63 26.83 3.04
C PRO A 49 5.90 27.65 4.11
N SER A 50 6.56 28.66 4.69
CA SER A 50 6.01 29.47 5.79
C SER A 50 4.72 30.22 5.43
N PHE A 51 4.48 30.46 4.14
CA PHE A 51 3.29 31.14 3.64
C PHE A 51 2.09 30.20 3.38
N LEU A 52 2.26 28.88 3.53
CA LEU A 52 1.18 27.89 3.41
C LEU A 52 0.87 27.28 4.77
N ASN A 53 -0.41 27.21 5.14
CA ASN A 53 -0.85 26.50 6.34
C ASN A 53 -0.98 24.98 6.12
N PHE A 54 -0.47 24.44 5.01
CA PHE A 54 -0.46 23.02 4.69
C PHE A 54 0.84 22.58 4.00
N PRO A 55 1.21 21.29 4.16
CA PRO A 55 2.36 20.70 3.47
C PRO A 55 2.13 20.53 1.97
N MET A 56 3.18 20.79 1.18
CA MET A 56 3.29 20.38 -0.23
C MET A 56 4.00 19.02 -0.28
N PHE A 57 3.30 17.96 -0.70
CA PHE A 57 3.88 16.62 -0.74
C PHE A 57 4.78 16.43 -1.95
N ILE A 58 5.61 15.40 -1.87
CA ILE A 58 6.52 15.01 -2.95
C ILE A 58 5.79 14.72 -4.25
N GLY A 59 4.52 14.30 -4.20
CA GLY A 59 3.67 14.13 -5.37
C GLY A 59 3.35 15.46 -6.10
N GLU A 60 3.07 16.53 -5.36
CA GLU A 60 2.84 17.85 -5.95
C GLU A 60 4.14 18.49 -6.46
N ILE A 61 5.26 18.27 -5.75
CA ILE A 61 6.59 18.70 -6.21
C ILE A 61 6.93 18.00 -7.53
N LEU A 62 6.71 16.68 -7.61
CA LEU A 62 6.89 15.91 -8.84
C LEU A 62 6.02 16.46 -9.97
N LEU A 63 4.75 16.74 -9.70
CA LEU A 63 3.82 17.29 -10.70
C LEU A 63 4.34 18.62 -11.26
N MET A 64 4.80 19.54 -10.40
CA MET A 64 5.40 20.81 -10.80
C MET A 64 6.64 20.61 -11.69
N VAL A 65 7.57 19.74 -11.28
CA VAL A 65 8.78 19.44 -12.05
C VAL A 65 8.43 18.84 -13.42
N CYS A 66 7.49 17.89 -13.45
CA CYS A 66 7.02 17.30 -14.70
C CYS A 66 6.36 18.32 -15.63
N PHE A 67 5.60 19.29 -15.12
CA PHE A 67 5.04 20.36 -15.94
C PHE A 67 6.11 21.28 -16.52
N LEU A 68 7.15 21.63 -15.75
CA LEU A 68 8.28 22.41 -16.26
C LEU A 68 9.02 21.67 -17.39
N LEU A 69 9.26 20.37 -17.21
CA LEU A 69 9.85 19.52 -18.24
C LEU A 69 8.94 19.40 -19.47
N LEU A 70 7.62 19.30 -19.27
CA LEU A 70 6.66 19.21 -20.37
C LEU A 70 6.61 20.52 -21.19
N ALA A 71 6.59 21.67 -20.51
CA ALA A 71 6.64 22.98 -21.15
C ALA A 71 7.96 23.16 -21.94
N LEU A 72 9.10 22.75 -21.36
CA LEU A 72 10.38 22.76 -22.05
C LEU A 72 10.34 21.84 -23.28
N LYS A 73 9.79 20.63 -23.15
CA LYS A 73 9.63 19.68 -24.26
C LYS A 73 8.83 20.29 -25.41
N TRP A 74 7.63 20.83 -25.13
CA TRP A 74 6.78 21.44 -26.16
C TRP A 74 7.44 22.64 -26.83
N ARG A 75 8.21 23.44 -26.08
CA ARG A 75 9.00 24.54 -26.64
C ARG A 75 10.09 24.03 -27.59
N LEU A 76 10.81 22.97 -27.22
CA LEU A 76 11.84 22.36 -28.07
C LEU A 76 11.25 21.71 -29.33
N GLU A 77 10.06 21.10 -29.22
CA GLU A 77 9.32 20.51 -30.35
C GLU A 77 8.63 21.56 -31.23
N LYS A 78 8.57 22.84 -30.80
CA LYS A 78 7.77 23.89 -31.44
C LYS A 78 6.31 23.47 -31.65
N LYS A 79 5.76 22.72 -30.70
CA LYS A 79 4.42 22.15 -30.79
C LYS A 79 3.38 23.28 -30.71
N SER A 80 2.47 23.35 -31.67
CA SER A 80 1.37 24.31 -31.63
C SER A 80 0.32 23.90 -30.58
N LEU A 81 -0.32 24.89 -29.98
CA LEU A 81 -1.41 24.65 -29.03
C LEU A 81 -2.62 24.10 -29.79
N THR A 82 -2.92 22.81 -29.60
CA THR A 82 -4.15 22.20 -30.16
C THR A 82 -5.35 22.41 -29.23
N TRP A 83 -6.57 22.20 -29.74
CA TRP A 83 -7.80 22.25 -28.94
C TRP A 83 -7.79 21.30 -27.73
N ALA A 84 -7.12 20.15 -27.84
CA ALA A 84 -6.97 19.23 -26.71
C ALA A 84 -6.15 19.87 -25.56
N HIS A 85 -5.09 20.62 -25.89
CA HIS A 85 -4.31 21.34 -24.88
C HIS A 85 -5.13 22.45 -24.24
N ALA A 86 -5.95 23.17 -25.01
CA ALA A 86 -6.88 24.17 -24.48
C ALA A 86 -7.90 23.55 -23.51
N GLY A 87 -8.46 22.38 -23.86
CA GLY A 87 -9.38 21.64 -22.98
C GLY A 87 -8.72 21.22 -21.66
N ILE A 88 -7.46 20.75 -21.70
CA ILE A 88 -6.69 20.40 -20.50
C ILE A 88 -6.40 21.65 -19.65
N LEU A 89 -6.08 22.78 -20.28
CA LEU A 89 -5.87 24.04 -19.57
C LEU A 89 -7.15 24.50 -18.88
N ILE A 90 -8.30 24.47 -19.57
CA ILE A 90 -9.61 24.79 -18.98
C ILE A 90 -9.92 23.88 -17.79
N TYR A 91 -9.70 22.57 -17.94
CA TYR A 91 -9.87 21.61 -16.86
C TYR A 91 -8.98 21.92 -15.65
N PHE A 92 -7.71 22.23 -15.89
CA PHE A 92 -6.77 22.60 -14.82
C PHE A 92 -7.17 23.91 -14.11
N LEU A 93 -7.55 24.93 -14.87
CA LEU A 93 -8.05 26.20 -14.34
C LEU A 93 -9.33 25.99 -13.51
N TRP A 94 -10.22 25.11 -13.93
CA TRP A 94 -11.41 24.72 -13.14
C TRP A 94 -11.04 24.07 -11.80
N ILE A 95 -10.06 23.14 -11.79
CA ILE A 95 -9.58 22.53 -10.54
C ILE A 95 -9.01 23.60 -9.62
N LEU A 96 -8.15 24.47 -10.13
CA LEU A 96 -7.50 25.53 -9.34
C LEU A 96 -8.53 26.49 -8.76
N TRP A 97 -9.45 26.98 -9.59
CA TRP A 97 -10.54 27.85 -9.14
C TRP A 97 -11.34 27.19 -8.03
N LYS A 98 -11.72 25.92 -8.19
CA LYS A 98 -12.52 25.21 -7.18
C LYS A 98 -11.75 24.94 -5.89
N ALA A 99 -10.46 24.62 -5.99
CA ALA A 99 -9.59 24.43 -4.83
C ALA A 99 -9.41 25.73 -4.05
N LEU A 100 -9.08 26.83 -4.74
CA LEU A 100 -8.90 28.15 -4.12
C LEU A 100 -10.19 28.67 -3.50
N LYS A 101 -11.31 28.58 -4.23
CA LYS A 101 -12.64 28.95 -3.71
C LYS A 101 -13.00 28.10 -2.50
N GLY A 102 -12.81 26.78 -2.56
CA GLY A 102 -13.08 25.89 -1.43
C GLY A 102 -12.18 26.17 -0.22
N TYR A 103 -10.92 26.52 -0.44
CA TYR A 103 -10.00 26.91 0.62
C TYR A 103 -10.45 28.20 1.31
N HIS A 104 -10.82 29.22 0.54
CA HIS A 104 -11.30 30.50 1.05
C HIS A 104 -12.67 30.39 1.75
N ASP A 105 -13.67 29.79 1.09
CA ASP A 105 -15.05 29.67 1.60
C ASP A 105 -15.13 28.87 2.92
N TYR A 106 -14.15 28.01 3.18
CA TYR A 106 -14.09 27.17 4.38
C TYR A 106 -12.92 27.57 5.30
N GLN A 107 -12.69 28.88 5.48
CA GLN A 107 -11.76 29.42 6.49
C GLN A 107 -10.32 28.90 6.35
N ASN A 108 -9.77 28.94 5.14
CA ASN A 108 -8.41 28.46 4.84
C ASN A 108 -8.22 26.96 5.14
N ASN A 109 -9.26 26.15 4.95
CA ASN A 109 -9.20 24.71 5.20
C ASN A 109 -8.43 23.98 4.09
N PRO A 110 -7.28 23.34 4.40
CA PRO A 110 -6.45 22.67 3.40
C PRO A 110 -7.09 21.43 2.77
N LEU A 111 -8.25 21.00 3.27
CA LEU A 111 -9.03 19.90 2.69
C LEU A 111 -9.41 20.17 1.23
N ALA A 112 -9.51 21.45 0.85
CA ALA A 112 -9.72 21.84 -0.53
C ALA A 112 -8.65 21.29 -1.49
N PHE A 113 -7.37 21.42 -1.14
CA PHE A 113 -6.27 20.96 -1.99
C PHE A 113 -6.13 19.45 -1.99
N ARG A 114 -6.45 18.79 -0.87
CA ARG A 114 -6.51 17.34 -0.81
C ARG A 114 -7.62 16.78 -1.71
N ASN A 115 -8.84 17.32 -1.63
CA ASN A 115 -9.93 16.90 -2.50
C ASN A 115 -9.65 17.25 -3.97
N ALA A 116 -8.93 18.33 -4.25
CA ALA A 116 -8.48 18.66 -5.60
C ALA A 116 -7.52 17.62 -6.19
N ALA A 117 -6.75 16.90 -5.36
CA ALA A 117 -5.78 15.88 -5.77
C ALA A 117 -6.42 14.75 -6.57
N LEU A 118 -7.66 14.41 -6.24
CA LEU A 118 -8.48 13.46 -6.97
C LEU A 118 -8.64 13.80 -8.46
N PHE A 119 -8.55 15.09 -8.82
CA PHE A 119 -8.70 15.59 -10.18
C PHE A 119 -7.35 15.93 -10.81
N TYR A 120 -6.45 16.66 -10.12
CA TYR A 120 -5.20 17.09 -10.75
C TYR A 120 -4.19 15.95 -10.93
N TYR A 121 -4.26 14.84 -10.17
CA TYR A 121 -3.40 13.69 -10.46
C TYR A 121 -3.71 13.06 -11.82
N ALA A 122 -4.90 13.28 -12.41
CA ALA A 122 -5.22 12.84 -13.76
C ALA A 122 -4.31 13.49 -14.82
N LEU A 123 -3.68 14.63 -14.52
CA LEU A 123 -2.70 15.28 -15.40
C LEU A 123 -1.45 14.42 -15.61
N PHE A 124 -1.16 13.47 -14.70
CA PHE A 124 -0.10 12.48 -14.94
C PHE A 124 -0.41 11.56 -16.13
N ALA A 125 -1.66 11.44 -16.58
CA ALA A 125 -1.95 10.74 -17.84
C ALA A 125 -1.43 11.51 -19.05
N LEU A 126 -1.56 12.85 -19.09
CA LEU A 126 -0.92 13.66 -20.13
C LEU A 126 0.60 13.55 -20.04
N ILE A 127 1.15 13.72 -18.84
CA ILE A 127 2.61 13.67 -18.63
C ILE A 127 3.17 12.30 -19.03
N GLY A 128 2.52 11.22 -18.61
CA GLY A 128 2.90 9.85 -18.97
C GLY A 128 2.79 9.58 -20.47
N TYR A 129 1.77 10.13 -21.14
CA TYR A 129 1.63 10.06 -22.60
C TYR A 129 2.78 10.80 -23.31
N GLU A 130 3.09 12.02 -22.86
CA GLU A 130 4.08 12.88 -23.50
C GLU A 130 5.52 12.43 -23.24
N PHE A 131 5.85 11.90 -22.06
CA PHE A 131 7.21 11.42 -21.77
C PHE A 131 7.48 9.98 -22.21
N TRP A 132 6.48 9.28 -22.72
CA TRP A 132 6.68 7.94 -23.26
C TRP A 132 7.42 8.00 -24.61
N ASP A 133 8.52 7.26 -24.70
CA ASP A 133 9.22 6.99 -25.96
C ASP A 133 9.58 5.51 -26.04
N ARG A 134 9.20 4.86 -27.14
CA ARG A 134 9.55 3.45 -27.43
C ARG A 134 11.05 3.19 -27.38
N LYS A 135 11.89 4.18 -27.74
CA LYS A 135 13.35 4.07 -27.74
C LYS A 135 13.93 3.85 -26.34
N LEU A 136 13.23 4.26 -25.29
CA LEU A 136 13.63 4.04 -23.90
C LEU A 136 13.69 2.54 -23.55
N PHE A 137 12.86 1.72 -24.19
CA PHE A 137 12.77 0.29 -23.91
C PHE A 137 13.74 -0.53 -24.77
N GLY A 138 14.99 -0.07 -24.85
CA GLY A 138 16.09 -0.82 -25.46
C GLY A 138 16.40 -2.12 -24.69
N ARG A 139 17.17 -3.02 -25.30
CA ARG A 139 17.50 -4.34 -24.73
C ARG A 139 18.10 -4.22 -23.32
N LEU A 140 19.04 -3.29 -23.13
CA LEU A 140 19.71 -3.08 -21.84
C LEU A 140 18.72 -2.62 -20.76
N VAL A 141 17.87 -1.63 -21.06
CA VAL A 141 16.86 -1.13 -20.11
C VAL A 141 15.86 -2.22 -19.73
N VAL A 142 15.42 -3.03 -20.70
CA VAL A 142 14.53 -4.18 -20.42
C VAL A 142 15.19 -5.16 -19.46
N VAL A 143 16.47 -5.49 -19.65
CA VAL A 143 17.20 -6.39 -18.74
C VAL A 143 17.30 -5.79 -17.34
N TRP A 144 17.63 -4.50 -17.22
CA TRP A 144 17.68 -3.82 -15.92
C TRP A 144 16.33 -3.77 -15.22
N LEU A 145 15.25 -3.47 -15.93
CA LEU A 145 13.89 -3.48 -15.37
C LEU A 145 13.51 -4.88 -14.88
N LEU A 146 13.87 -5.92 -15.64
CA LEU A 146 13.57 -7.31 -15.28
C LEU A 146 14.38 -7.74 -14.05
N ALA A 147 15.66 -7.38 -13.98
CA ALA A 147 16.49 -7.60 -12.80
C ALA A 147 15.96 -6.85 -11.57
N ALA A 148 15.59 -5.58 -11.72
CA ALA A 148 15.01 -4.78 -10.65
C ALA A 148 13.69 -5.38 -10.15
N LEU A 149 12.81 -5.85 -11.04
CA LEU A 149 11.57 -6.52 -10.65
C LEU A 149 11.81 -7.82 -9.89
N LEU A 150 12.79 -8.62 -10.29
CA LEU A 150 13.16 -9.83 -9.57
C LEU A 150 13.73 -9.49 -8.19
N ILE A 151 14.60 -8.46 -8.09
CA ILE A 151 15.14 -8.00 -6.80
C ILE A 151 14.00 -7.54 -5.89
N ILE A 152 13.11 -6.69 -6.40
CA ILE A 152 11.95 -6.20 -5.64
C ILE A 152 11.12 -7.40 -5.17
N LYS A 153 10.79 -8.33 -6.07
CA LYS A 153 10.03 -9.53 -5.74
C LYS A 153 10.66 -10.37 -4.62
N PHE A 154 11.97 -10.60 -4.68
CA PHE A 154 12.65 -11.54 -3.77
C PHE A 154 13.13 -10.92 -2.47
N PHE A 155 13.37 -9.60 -2.44
CA PHE A 155 14.03 -8.95 -1.31
C PHE A 155 13.25 -7.78 -0.72
N ILE A 156 12.19 -7.31 -1.37
CA ILE A 156 11.49 -6.08 -0.97
C ILE A 156 9.99 -6.35 -0.82
N SER A 157 9.45 -6.06 0.37
CA SER A 157 8.00 -6.05 0.55
C SER A 157 7.40 -4.86 -0.20
N ILE A 158 6.47 -5.13 -1.10
CA ILE A 158 5.72 -4.09 -1.79
C ILE A 158 4.28 -4.05 -1.33
N ASN A 159 3.64 -2.91 -1.58
CA ASN A 159 2.22 -2.75 -1.39
C ASN A 159 1.44 -3.81 -2.18
N ASN A 160 0.51 -4.47 -1.51
CA ASN A 160 -0.33 -5.51 -2.10
C ASN A 160 -1.10 -5.06 -3.36
N TYR A 161 -1.41 -3.76 -3.51
CA TYR A 161 -2.08 -3.23 -4.71
C TYR A 161 -1.16 -3.13 -5.94
N PHE A 162 0.15 -3.32 -5.79
CA PHE A 162 1.14 -3.26 -6.87
C PHE A 162 1.63 -4.63 -7.34
N VAL A 163 1.40 -5.68 -6.57
CA VAL A 163 1.87 -7.04 -6.92
C VAL A 163 1.28 -7.52 -8.24
N PHE A 164 -0.03 -7.38 -8.45
CA PHE A 164 -0.65 -7.75 -9.72
C PHE A 164 -0.09 -6.91 -10.90
N PRO A 165 -0.04 -5.57 -10.84
CA PRO A 165 0.65 -4.75 -11.84
C PRO A 165 2.10 -5.18 -12.12
N TYR A 166 2.87 -5.52 -11.08
CA TYR A 166 4.26 -5.97 -11.23
C TYR A 166 4.36 -7.35 -11.88
N LEU A 167 3.44 -8.27 -11.57
CA LEU A 167 3.32 -9.55 -12.26
C LEU A 167 3.06 -9.34 -13.76
N ILE A 168 2.10 -8.49 -14.10
CA ILE A 168 1.78 -8.13 -15.50
C ILE A 168 3.01 -7.51 -16.17
N LEU A 169 3.69 -6.56 -15.52
CA LEU A 169 4.90 -5.95 -16.06
C LEU A 169 6.01 -6.97 -16.28
N GLY A 170 6.20 -7.89 -15.34
CA GLY A 170 7.11 -9.03 -15.47
C GLY A 170 6.78 -9.89 -16.69
N LEU A 171 5.51 -10.27 -16.87
CA LEU A 171 5.05 -11.04 -18.04
C LEU A 171 5.30 -10.30 -19.36
N ILE A 172 5.11 -8.98 -19.39
CA ILE A 172 5.41 -8.14 -20.56
C ILE A 172 6.91 -8.16 -20.87
N LEU A 173 7.77 -8.01 -19.84
CA LEU A 173 9.22 -7.92 -20.02
C LEU A 173 9.84 -9.28 -20.35
N VAL A 174 9.37 -10.38 -19.77
CA VAL A 174 9.82 -11.75 -20.05
C VAL A 174 9.59 -12.14 -21.51
N ARG A 175 8.66 -11.50 -22.22
CA ARG A 175 8.42 -11.76 -23.65
C ARG A 175 9.42 -11.08 -24.58
N ARG A 176 10.25 -10.16 -24.08
CA ARG A 176 11.16 -9.34 -24.90
C ARG A 176 12.45 -10.06 -25.34
N PRO A 177 13.12 -10.89 -24.52
CA PRO A 177 14.27 -11.67 -24.96
C PRO A 177 13.94 -12.51 -26.19
N LYS A 178 14.88 -12.70 -27.12
CA LYS A 178 14.68 -13.59 -28.29
C LYS A 178 14.87 -15.08 -27.97
N ASN A 179 15.68 -15.39 -26.96
CA ASN A 179 16.01 -16.76 -26.56
C ASN A 179 14.88 -17.36 -25.73
N GLU A 180 14.22 -18.41 -26.23
CA GLU A 180 13.08 -19.07 -25.58
C GLU A 180 13.43 -19.72 -24.23
N TRP A 181 14.62 -20.33 -24.11
CA TRP A 181 15.09 -20.89 -22.83
C TRP A 181 15.21 -19.82 -21.76
N LEU A 182 15.79 -18.67 -22.11
CA LEU A 182 15.87 -17.55 -21.20
C LEU A 182 14.47 -17.05 -20.80
N LYS A 183 13.49 -17.01 -21.73
CA LYS A 183 12.11 -16.66 -21.38
C LYS A 183 11.52 -17.65 -20.39
N LEU A 184 11.71 -18.95 -20.59
CA LEU A 184 11.21 -19.98 -19.69
C LEU A 184 11.85 -19.87 -18.30
N VAL A 185 13.17 -19.66 -18.21
CA VAL A 185 13.86 -19.44 -16.94
C VAL A 185 13.35 -18.19 -16.25
N LEU A 186 13.23 -17.08 -16.97
CA LEU A 186 12.73 -15.83 -16.38
C LEU A 186 11.25 -15.93 -15.99
N LEU A 187 10.44 -16.68 -16.76
CA LEU A 187 9.05 -16.96 -16.40
C LEU A 187 8.98 -17.85 -15.15
N ALA A 188 9.82 -18.88 -15.06
CA ALA A 188 9.92 -19.73 -13.88
C ALA A 188 10.35 -18.91 -12.66
N LEU A 189 11.37 -18.06 -12.76
CA LEU A 189 11.77 -17.15 -11.69
C LEU A 189 10.68 -16.14 -11.34
N LEU A 190 9.96 -15.63 -12.34
CA LEU A 190 8.83 -14.73 -12.13
C LEU A 190 7.66 -15.43 -11.46
N LEU A 191 7.45 -16.73 -11.68
CA LEU A 191 6.38 -17.53 -11.06
C LEU A 191 6.79 -18.19 -9.73
N TYR A 192 8.09 -18.38 -9.51
CA TYR A 192 8.63 -19.06 -8.34
C TYR A 192 8.47 -18.23 -7.07
N THR A 193 7.97 -18.83 -6.01
CA THR A 193 7.87 -18.22 -4.68
C THR A 193 8.81 -18.97 -3.74
N PRO A 194 9.88 -18.33 -3.23
CA PRO A 194 10.80 -19.00 -2.34
C PRO A 194 10.10 -19.33 -1.03
N ALA A 195 10.23 -20.57 -0.58
CA ALA A 195 9.64 -21.03 0.69
C ALA A 195 10.28 -20.38 1.92
N PHE A 196 11.43 -19.71 1.76
CA PHE A 196 12.33 -19.32 2.85
C PHE A 196 12.00 -17.98 3.54
N TYR A 197 11.00 -17.22 3.09
CA TYR A 197 10.56 -16.02 3.81
C TYR A 197 9.37 -16.34 4.72
N PHE A 198 9.65 -16.34 6.03
CA PHE A 198 8.81 -16.74 7.16
C PHE A 198 7.55 -15.88 7.43
N GLU A 199 7.06 -15.10 6.47
CA GLU A 199 5.73 -14.47 6.58
C GLU A 199 4.86 -14.80 5.35
N PRO A 200 3.58 -15.17 5.53
CA PRO A 200 2.68 -15.67 4.47
C PRO A 200 2.28 -14.66 3.39
N LYS A 201 3.08 -13.61 3.13
CA LYS A 201 2.84 -12.57 2.12
C LYS A 201 3.73 -12.74 0.90
N ASN A 202 3.92 -13.99 0.47
CA ASN A 202 4.72 -14.31 -0.71
C ASN A 202 3.99 -13.91 -2.00
N PHE A 203 4.72 -13.28 -2.92
CA PHE A 203 4.26 -12.54 -4.10
C PHE A 203 3.33 -13.31 -5.08
N LEU A 204 3.22 -14.64 -4.97
CA LEU A 204 2.52 -15.51 -5.92
C LEU A 204 1.96 -16.81 -5.33
N THR A 205 1.83 -16.93 -4.01
CA THR A 205 1.00 -18.02 -3.47
C THR A 205 -0.43 -17.81 -3.95
N ILE A 206 -1.21 -18.89 -4.11
CA ILE A 206 -2.64 -18.72 -4.45
C ILE A 206 -3.33 -17.88 -3.36
N ASP A 207 -2.86 -18.00 -2.12
CA ASP A 207 -3.15 -17.07 -1.02
C ASP A 207 -2.97 -15.62 -1.42
N PHE A 208 -1.93 -15.21 -2.12
CA PHE A 208 -1.73 -13.81 -2.49
C PHE A 208 -2.91 -13.20 -3.27
N PHE A 209 -3.43 -13.94 -4.25
CA PHE A 209 -4.50 -13.46 -5.12
C PHE A 209 -5.84 -13.34 -4.40
N PHE A 210 -6.08 -14.18 -3.39
CA PHE A 210 -7.38 -14.28 -2.73
C PHE A 210 -7.38 -13.82 -1.28
N ALA A 211 -6.24 -13.82 -0.60
CA ALA A 211 -6.04 -13.31 0.74
C ALA A 211 -5.98 -11.78 0.71
N GLY A 212 -6.74 -11.18 1.61
CA GLY A 212 -6.81 -9.74 1.78
C GLY A 212 -8.23 -9.20 1.58
N GLY A 213 -8.34 -7.87 1.63
CA GLY A 213 -9.63 -7.21 1.62
C GLY A 213 -10.42 -7.42 0.31
N ARG A 214 -11.74 -7.42 0.46
CA ARG A 214 -12.78 -7.51 -0.59
C ARG A 214 -12.42 -6.85 -1.92
N ALA A 215 -11.92 -5.61 -1.87
CA ALA A 215 -11.56 -4.83 -3.05
C ALA A 215 -10.55 -5.55 -3.96
N ARG A 216 -9.57 -6.22 -3.35
CA ARG A 216 -8.49 -6.92 -4.06
C ARG A 216 -9.00 -8.19 -4.72
N VAL A 217 -9.81 -8.96 -3.99
CA VAL A 217 -10.44 -10.19 -4.49
C VAL A 217 -11.26 -9.89 -5.74
N TRP A 218 -12.12 -8.87 -5.68
CA TRP A 218 -12.87 -8.42 -6.85
C TRP A 218 -11.95 -7.95 -7.97
N GLY A 219 -10.92 -7.16 -7.66
CA GLY A 219 -9.95 -6.72 -8.65
C GLY A 219 -9.34 -7.89 -9.42
N HIS A 220 -8.90 -8.94 -8.72
CA HIS A 220 -8.34 -10.14 -9.35
C HIS A 220 -9.39 -10.92 -10.15
N ILE A 221 -10.59 -11.12 -9.60
CA ILE A 221 -11.67 -11.83 -10.30
C ILE A 221 -11.97 -11.16 -11.66
N PHE A 222 -12.19 -9.84 -11.68
CA PHE A 222 -12.49 -9.13 -12.93
C PHE A 222 -11.29 -9.12 -13.88
N ALA A 223 -10.09 -8.91 -13.37
CA ALA A 223 -8.87 -8.94 -14.16
C ALA A 223 -8.65 -10.31 -14.84
N PHE A 224 -8.75 -11.40 -14.07
CA PHE A 224 -8.62 -12.75 -14.59
C PHE A 224 -9.75 -13.13 -15.52
N ALA A 225 -10.99 -12.74 -15.22
CA ALA A 225 -12.12 -12.95 -16.12
C ALA A 225 -11.84 -12.30 -17.48
N VAL A 226 -11.43 -11.03 -17.53
CA VAL A 226 -11.14 -10.36 -18.81
C VAL A 226 -9.98 -11.02 -19.55
N LEU A 227 -8.87 -11.34 -18.86
CA LEU A 227 -7.76 -12.06 -19.50
C LEU A 227 -8.21 -13.41 -20.06
N PHE A 228 -8.96 -14.16 -19.27
CA PHE A 228 -9.48 -15.47 -19.64
C PHE A 228 -10.40 -15.38 -20.86
N PHE A 229 -11.40 -14.49 -20.83
CA PHE A 229 -12.33 -14.28 -21.94
C PHE A 229 -11.59 -13.87 -23.21
N VAL A 230 -10.67 -12.92 -23.12
CA VAL A 230 -9.88 -12.49 -24.28
C VAL A 230 -9.04 -13.65 -24.80
N PHE A 231 -8.34 -14.39 -23.93
CA PHE A 231 -7.50 -15.51 -24.37
C PHE A 231 -8.30 -16.63 -25.02
N LEU A 232 -9.38 -17.07 -24.36
CA LEU A 232 -10.25 -18.15 -24.80
C LEU A 232 -10.92 -17.86 -26.14
N PHE A 233 -11.51 -16.67 -26.30
CA PHE A 233 -12.28 -16.36 -27.49
C PHE A 233 -11.41 -15.86 -28.64
N ARG A 234 -10.28 -15.21 -28.37
CA ARG A 234 -9.45 -14.57 -29.40
C ARG A 234 -8.26 -15.39 -29.87
N PHE A 235 -7.59 -16.11 -28.97
CA PHE A 235 -6.29 -16.72 -29.23
C PHE A 235 -6.36 -18.24 -29.35
N ILE A 236 -7.38 -18.88 -28.77
CA ILE A 236 -7.56 -20.33 -28.83
C ILE A 236 -8.54 -20.70 -29.97
N PRO A 237 -8.08 -21.43 -31.02
CA PRO A 237 -8.92 -21.85 -32.15
C PRO A 237 -9.73 -23.13 -31.85
N TRP A 238 -10.20 -23.30 -30.62
CA TRP A 238 -11.00 -24.46 -30.22
C TRP A 238 -12.47 -24.36 -30.68
N PRO A 239 -13.17 -25.49 -30.89
CA PRO A 239 -14.61 -25.50 -31.13
C PRO A 239 -15.37 -24.91 -29.93
N ARG A 240 -16.61 -24.44 -30.17
CA ARG A 240 -17.45 -23.80 -29.13
C ARG A 240 -17.57 -24.67 -27.87
N LEU A 241 -17.76 -25.98 -28.04
CA LEU A 241 -17.87 -26.93 -26.92
C LEU A 241 -16.59 -26.97 -26.07
N GLY A 242 -15.41 -27.05 -26.72
CA GLY A 242 -14.12 -27.02 -26.02
C GLY A 242 -13.90 -25.72 -25.24
N LYS A 243 -14.35 -24.58 -25.80
CA LYS A 243 -14.32 -23.29 -25.10
C LYS A 243 -15.21 -23.28 -23.86
N ILE A 244 -16.42 -23.83 -23.95
CA ILE A 244 -17.35 -23.94 -22.81
C ILE A 244 -16.76 -24.82 -21.71
N ILE A 245 -16.23 -26.01 -22.06
CA ILE A 245 -15.62 -26.92 -21.08
C ILE A 245 -14.45 -26.23 -20.36
N PHE A 246 -13.57 -25.56 -21.10
CA PHE A 246 -12.45 -24.84 -20.51
C PHE A 246 -12.89 -23.66 -19.62
N PHE A 247 -13.93 -22.93 -20.02
CA PHE A 247 -14.52 -21.87 -19.19
C PHE A 247 -15.09 -22.42 -17.88
N LEU A 248 -15.83 -23.52 -17.93
CA LEU A 248 -16.33 -24.18 -16.72
C LEU A 248 -15.19 -24.68 -15.83
N GLY A 249 -14.14 -25.26 -16.41
CA GLY A 249 -12.94 -25.67 -15.68
C GLY A 249 -12.23 -24.49 -15.00
N PHE A 250 -12.10 -23.37 -15.69
CA PHE A 250 -11.55 -22.13 -15.12
C PHE A 250 -12.42 -21.58 -13.98
N LEU A 251 -13.75 -21.55 -14.14
CA LEU A 251 -14.66 -21.15 -13.06
C LEU A 251 -14.53 -22.08 -11.85
N GLY A 252 -14.38 -23.40 -12.07
CA GLY A 252 -14.13 -24.38 -11.01
C GLY A 252 -12.82 -24.10 -10.26
N LEU A 253 -11.73 -23.84 -10.98
CA LEU A 253 -10.43 -23.48 -10.39
C LEU A 253 -10.48 -22.15 -9.63
N LEU A 254 -11.13 -21.13 -10.19
CA LEU A 254 -11.32 -19.84 -9.55
C LEU A 254 -12.15 -19.98 -8.27
N GLY A 255 -13.25 -20.74 -8.34
CA GLY A 255 -14.11 -21.05 -7.19
C GLY A 255 -13.37 -21.81 -6.09
N ALA A 256 -12.58 -22.83 -6.46
CA ALA A 256 -11.75 -23.58 -5.52
C ALA A 256 -10.66 -22.70 -4.86
N GLY A 257 -10.02 -21.83 -5.65
CA GLY A 257 -9.04 -20.85 -5.15
C GLY A 257 -9.68 -19.87 -4.15
N LEU A 258 -10.84 -19.32 -4.49
CA LEU A 258 -11.61 -18.45 -3.59
C LEU A 258 -12.01 -19.18 -2.30
N ALA A 259 -12.61 -20.37 -2.41
CA ALA A 259 -13.07 -21.12 -1.24
C ALA A 259 -11.94 -21.50 -0.27
N ARG A 260 -10.76 -21.81 -0.80
CA ARG A 260 -9.61 -22.26 0.01
C ARG A 260 -8.82 -21.11 0.63
N TYR A 261 -8.64 -20.02 -0.10
CA TYR A 261 -7.59 -19.05 0.19
C TYR A 261 -8.08 -17.62 0.45
N SER A 262 -9.36 -17.34 0.21
CA SER A 262 -9.91 -16.03 0.54
C SER A 262 -10.29 -15.92 2.01
N ASP A 263 -10.40 -14.68 2.48
CA ASP A 263 -11.04 -14.36 3.76
C ASP A 263 -12.51 -14.82 3.69
N LYS A 264 -12.81 -15.93 4.37
CA LYS A 264 -14.13 -16.56 4.38
C LYS A 264 -15.20 -15.58 4.88
N ASN A 265 -14.90 -14.81 5.92
CA ASN A 265 -15.81 -13.81 6.47
C ASN A 265 -16.07 -12.70 5.45
N ALA A 266 -15.03 -12.28 4.72
CA ALA A 266 -15.17 -11.30 3.66
C ALA A 266 -16.04 -11.83 2.51
N LEU A 267 -15.85 -13.07 2.03
CA LEU A 267 -16.71 -13.67 1.00
C LEU A 267 -18.13 -13.89 1.48
N GLU A 268 -18.30 -14.44 2.68
CA GLU A 268 -19.61 -14.69 3.28
C GLU A 268 -20.39 -13.38 3.46
N SER A 269 -19.70 -12.28 3.83
CA SER A 269 -20.31 -10.96 3.89
C SER A 269 -20.84 -10.46 2.54
N MET A 270 -20.24 -10.92 1.44
CA MET A 270 -20.72 -10.59 0.08
C MET A 270 -21.90 -11.48 -0.33
N LEU A 271 -21.84 -12.78 -0.03
CA LEU A 271 -22.90 -13.73 -0.41
C LEU A 271 -24.21 -13.44 0.33
N LYS A 272 -24.11 -13.01 1.60
CA LYS A 272 -25.26 -12.63 2.42
C LYS A 272 -25.64 -11.15 2.26
N PHE A 273 -25.58 -10.63 1.02
CA PHE A 273 -25.92 -9.23 0.72
C PHE A 273 -27.33 -8.83 1.18
N ARG A 274 -28.29 -9.77 1.15
CA ARG A 274 -29.65 -9.58 1.68
C ARG A 274 -29.65 -9.16 3.15
N ASN A 275 -28.76 -9.73 3.96
CA ASN A 275 -28.65 -9.38 5.38
C ASN A 275 -28.12 -7.96 5.56
N VAL A 276 -27.13 -7.57 4.75
CA VAL A 276 -26.62 -6.18 4.74
C VAL A 276 -27.72 -5.19 4.38
N ILE A 277 -28.51 -5.49 3.35
CA ILE A 277 -29.64 -4.62 2.97
C ILE A 277 -30.72 -4.59 4.05
N GLY A 278 -30.99 -5.72 4.71
CA GLY A 278 -31.92 -5.78 5.85
C GLY A 278 -31.47 -4.90 7.01
N GLU A 279 -30.22 -5.03 7.45
CA GLU A 279 -29.63 -4.20 8.51
C GLU A 279 -29.56 -2.73 8.09
N PHE A 280 -29.18 -2.43 6.85
CA PHE A 280 -29.18 -1.07 6.33
C PHE A 280 -30.56 -0.43 6.44
N ARG A 281 -31.63 -1.13 6.04
CA ARG A 281 -33.01 -0.64 6.17
C ARG A 281 -33.38 -0.41 7.63
N LYS A 282 -33.03 -1.34 8.52
CA LYS A 282 -33.29 -1.24 9.97
C LYS A 282 -32.64 0.03 10.56
N TYR A 283 -31.35 0.23 10.32
CA TYR A 283 -30.63 1.42 10.80
C TYR A 283 -31.11 2.70 10.10
N ASN A 284 -31.47 2.63 8.82
CA ASN A 284 -32.03 3.76 8.09
C ASN A 284 -33.35 4.25 8.70
N THR A 285 -34.21 3.34 9.17
CA THR A 285 -35.43 3.73 9.91
C THR A 285 -35.11 4.50 11.18
N VAL A 286 -34.06 4.09 11.92
CA VAL A 286 -33.60 4.81 13.12
C VAL A 286 -33.02 6.19 12.78
N VAL A 287 -32.29 6.29 11.68
CA VAL A 287 -31.78 7.56 11.17
C VAL A 287 -32.93 8.51 10.85
N LEU A 288 -33.89 8.06 10.05
CA LEU A 288 -35.02 8.87 9.61
C LEU A 288 -35.90 9.32 10.79
N SER A 289 -36.07 8.49 11.84
CA SER A 289 -36.86 8.87 13.00
C SER A 289 -36.20 9.92 13.90
N LYS A 290 -34.86 9.99 13.91
CA LYS A 290 -34.08 10.97 14.68
C LYS A 290 -33.70 12.22 13.86
N GLU A 291 -33.87 12.18 12.54
CA GLU A 291 -33.34 13.20 11.63
C GLU A 291 -33.85 14.62 11.88
N ASN A 292 -35.12 14.77 12.29
CA ASN A 292 -35.75 16.08 12.52
C ASN A 292 -35.34 16.76 13.83
N GLY A 293 -34.72 16.02 14.76
CA GLY A 293 -34.30 16.54 16.07
C GLY A 293 -32.79 16.62 16.27
N ASP A 294 -32.01 16.03 15.37
CA ASP A 294 -30.56 15.93 15.54
C ASP A 294 -29.86 17.22 15.08
N LYS A 295 -29.06 17.80 15.98
CA LYS A 295 -28.20 18.94 15.66
C LYS A 295 -26.81 18.43 15.27
N PRO A 296 -26.26 18.80 14.11
CA PRO A 296 -24.92 18.41 13.73
C PRO A 296 -23.92 18.80 14.82
N VAL A 297 -23.03 17.89 15.19
CA VAL A 297 -21.97 18.20 16.16
C VAL A 297 -21.04 19.24 15.52
N GLU A 298 -20.74 20.35 16.18
CA GLU A 298 -19.74 21.28 15.67
C GLU A 298 -18.35 20.65 15.77
N LEU A 299 -17.74 20.37 14.63
CA LEU A 299 -16.42 19.76 14.53
C LEU A 299 -15.57 20.53 13.53
N THR A 300 -14.38 20.92 13.98
CA THR A 300 -13.38 21.52 13.09
C THR A 300 -12.69 20.42 12.31
N ALA A 301 -12.70 20.51 10.98
CA ALA A 301 -11.90 19.63 10.13
C ALA A 301 -10.42 19.84 10.43
N ARG A 302 -9.73 18.77 10.81
CA ARG A 302 -8.29 18.75 11.07
C ARG A 302 -7.62 17.89 10.01
N LEU A 303 -6.71 18.50 9.27
CA LEU A 303 -5.77 17.78 8.43
C LEU A 303 -4.39 17.86 9.07
N TYR A 304 -3.68 16.73 9.04
CA TYR A 304 -2.32 16.62 9.57
C TYR A 304 -2.27 16.86 11.08
N SER A 305 -2.95 15.98 11.82
CA SER A 305 -2.87 15.95 13.27
C SER A 305 -1.40 15.92 13.73
N LYS A 306 -1.09 16.43 14.94
CA LYS A 306 0.28 16.35 15.47
C LYS A 306 0.81 14.91 15.49
N GLU A 307 -0.08 13.93 15.64
CA GLU A 307 0.23 12.49 15.53
C GLU A 307 0.72 12.11 14.12
N ASP A 308 0.11 12.64 13.06
CA ASP A 308 0.58 12.42 11.68
C ASP A 308 1.95 13.05 11.41
N GLN A 309 2.34 14.08 12.17
CA GLN A 309 3.64 14.75 12.02
C GLN A 309 4.78 13.86 12.55
N GLY A 310 4.58 13.17 13.67
CA GLY A 310 5.58 12.25 14.23
C GLY A 310 5.90 11.06 13.30
N PHE A 311 5.00 10.72 12.37
CA PHE A 311 5.24 9.63 11.40
C PHE A 311 6.31 9.97 10.36
N ALA A 312 6.47 11.25 9.99
CA ALA A 312 7.52 11.69 9.08
C ALA A 312 8.90 11.57 9.74
N ASP A 313 9.00 12.00 11.00
CA ASP A 313 10.22 11.87 11.81
C ASP A 313 10.58 10.40 12.01
N ASN A 314 9.59 9.55 12.28
CA ASN A 314 9.76 8.10 12.35
C ASN A 314 10.12 7.45 11.03
N THR A 315 9.78 8.03 9.88
CA THR A 315 10.18 7.51 8.57
C THR A 315 11.67 7.76 8.32
N PHE A 316 12.18 8.93 8.70
CA PHE A 316 13.61 9.21 8.64
C PHE A 316 14.38 8.33 9.63
N LEU A 317 13.81 8.13 10.82
CA LEU A 317 14.33 7.18 11.80
C LEU A 317 14.27 5.74 11.27
N PHE A 318 13.21 5.35 10.56
CA PHE A 318 13.06 4.04 9.94
C PHE A 318 14.07 3.83 8.82
N LEU A 319 14.35 4.83 7.96
CA LEU A 319 15.38 4.73 6.94
C LEU A 319 16.78 4.66 7.56
N LYS A 320 17.04 5.48 8.58
CA LYS A 320 18.28 5.44 9.37
C LYS A 320 18.44 4.08 10.08
N ASN A 321 17.35 3.54 10.58
CA ASN A 321 17.30 2.26 11.27
C ASN A 321 17.03 1.09 10.31
N PHE A 322 16.83 1.27 9.01
CA PHE A 322 16.54 0.17 8.08
C PHE A 322 17.72 -0.80 8.05
N ASN A 323 18.94 -0.25 8.17
CA ASN A 323 20.20 -0.98 8.33
C ASN A 323 20.33 -1.65 9.71
N LEU A 324 19.63 -1.15 10.73
CA LEU A 324 19.57 -1.73 12.09
C LEU A 324 18.35 -2.64 12.29
N SER A 325 17.32 -2.57 11.43
CA SER A 325 15.98 -3.12 11.68
C SER A 325 15.90 -4.64 11.56
N HIS A 326 16.90 -5.27 10.95
CA HIS A 326 17.09 -6.72 11.05
C HIS A 326 17.61 -7.15 12.43
N ARG A 327 18.37 -6.30 13.13
CA ARG A 327 18.83 -6.53 14.51
C ARG A 327 17.86 -5.97 15.57
N SER A 328 17.24 -4.82 15.32
CA SER A 328 16.40 -4.12 16.30
C SER A 328 15.02 -4.76 16.47
N ARG A 329 14.47 -5.46 15.48
CA ARG A 329 13.16 -6.15 15.65
C ARG A 329 13.22 -7.29 16.68
N VAL A 330 14.39 -7.86 16.94
CA VAL A 330 14.61 -8.82 18.03
C VAL A 330 14.69 -8.10 19.37
N VAL A 331 15.41 -6.97 19.44
CA VAL A 331 15.59 -6.16 20.66
C VAL A 331 14.32 -5.40 21.06
N GLU A 332 13.55 -4.91 20.10
CA GLU A 332 12.27 -4.19 20.27
C GLU A 332 11.16 -5.16 20.69
N ARG A 333 11.14 -6.40 20.14
CA ARG A 333 10.28 -7.48 20.66
C ARG A 333 10.65 -7.89 22.09
N MET A 334 11.93 -7.82 22.48
CA MET A 334 12.38 -8.03 23.87
C MET A 334 12.01 -6.86 24.81
N GLY A 335 11.98 -5.62 24.31
CA GLY A 335 11.47 -4.45 25.06
C GLY A 335 9.95 -4.46 25.22
N ASP A 336 9.22 -4.90 24.19
CA ASP A 336 7.77 -5.09 24.23
C ASP A 336 7.38 -6.30 25.12
N LEU A 337 8.22 -7.35 25.18
CA LEU A 337 8.12 -8.46 26.14
C LEU A 337 8.18 -7.97 27.59
N GLN A 338 9.04 -6.99 27.90
CA GLN A 338 9.15 -6.39 29.23
C GLN A 338 7.93 -5.52 29.57
N ASN A 339 7.44 -4.70 28.63
CA ASN A 339 6.31 -3.80 28.89
C ASN A 339 4.93 -4.48 28.84
N PHE A 340 4.76 -5.54 28.06
CA PHE A 340 3.48 -6.23 27.88
C PHE A 340 3.17 -7.20 29.03
N ALA A 341 4.19 -7.85 29.63
CA ALA A 341 4.02 -8.64 30.85
C ALA A 341 3.61 -7.78 32.06
N ILE A 342 4.14 -6.54 32.15
CA ILE A 342 3.82 -5.53 33.17
C ILE A 342 2.34 -5.10 33.17
N VAL A 343 1.66 -5.16 32.02
CA VAL A 343 0.28 -4.67 31.86
C VAL A 343 -0.76 -5.76 32.08
N VAL A 344 -0.44 -7.01 31.75
CA VAL A 344 -1.36 -8.16 31.81
C VAL A 344 -1.63 -8.61 33.25
N GLU A 345 -0.67 -8.45 34.17
CA GLU A 345 -0.77 -8.92 35.55
C GLU A 345 -1.12 -7.80 36.56
N LYS A 346 -1.21 -6.54 36.10
CA LYS A 346 -1.79 -5.41 36.87
C LYS A 346 -3.32 -5.46 36.98
N ALA A 347 -3.95 -6.43 36.31
CA ALA A 347 -5.38 -6.36 35.98
C ALA A 347 -6.28 -7.31 36.78
N LYS A 348 -5.82 -7.96 37.87
CA LYS A 348 -6.70 -8.90 38.60
C LYS A 348 -7.10 -8.52 40.04
N THR A 349 -6.27 -8.43 41.10
CA THR A 349 -6.93 -8.52 42.45
C THR A 349 -6.27 -7.96 43.75
N GLU A 350 -5.10 -7.32 43.81
CA GLU A 350 -4.46 -6.98 45.11
C GLU A 350 -3.81 -5.57 45.21
N SER A 351 -3.45 -5.13 46.43
CA SER A 351 -2.87 -3.80 46.73
C SER A 351 -1.48 -3.61 46.10
N MET A 352 -1.21 -2.41 45.57
CA MET A 352 -0.03 -2.11 44.75
C MET A 352 1.31 -2.37 45.47
N ALA A 353 1.36 -2.37 46.81
CA ALA A 353 2.60 -2.47 47.59
C ALA A 353 3.18 -3.90 47.65
N ASP A 354 2.34 -4.92 47.84
CA ASP A 354 2.78 -6.33 47.93
C ASP A 354 3.18 -6.88 46.55
N VAL A 355 2.52 -6.38 45.51
CA VAL A 355 2.85 -6.66 44.11
C VAL A 355 4.22 -6.10 43.75
N ILE A 356 4.57 -4.90 44.20
CA ILE A 356 5.92 -4.33 43.98
C ILE A 356 7.00 -5.22 44.62
N LYS A 357 6.75 -5.73 45.83
CA LYS A 357 7.72 -6.57 46.56
C LYS A 357 7.98 -7.91 45.86
N ILE A 358 6.93 -8.63 45.46
CA ILE A 358 7.05 -9.91 44.74
C ILE A 358 7.67 -9.70 43.35
N ILE A 359 7.38 -8.57 42.69
CA ILE A 359 7.97 -8.18 41.41
C ILE A 359 9.47 -7.95 41.56
N ASP A 360 9.90 -7.23 42.59
CA ASP A 360 11.33 -7.02 42.83
C ASP A 360 12.03 -8.35 43.15
N GLU A 361 11.42 -9.24 43.94
CA GLU A 361 11.96 -10.57 44.25
C GLU A 361 12.08 -11.48 43.00
N GLN A 362 11.08 -11.52 42.12
CA GLN A 362 11.11 -12.33 40.89
C GLN A 362 12.00 -11.73 39.79
N ARG A 363 12.06 -10.40 39.71
CA ARG A 363 13.00 -9.69 38.84
C ARG A 363 14.44 -9.96 39.25
N GLU A 364 14.71 -10.00 40.55
CA GLU A 364 16.02 -10.33 41.10
C GLU A 364 16.34 -11.81 40.83
N TYR A 365 15.40 -12.73 41.07
CA TYR A 365 15.53 -14.15 40.74
C TYR A 365 15.85 -14.42 39.25
N LEU A 366 15.07 -13.89 38.31
CA LEU A 366 15.30 -14.10 36.87
C LEU A 366 16.58 -13.42 36.38
N ARG A 367 16.92 -12.25 36.95
CA ARG A 367 18.17 -11.56 36.64
C ARG A 367 19.37 -12.35 37.17
N ASP A 368 19.23 -13.01 38.32
CA ASP A 368 20.26 -13.86 38.89
C ASP A 368 20.35 -15.22 38.19
N GLU A 369 19.24 -15.83 37.78
CA GLU A 369 19.21 -17.05 36.96
C GLU A 369 19.85 -16.81 35.58
N LEU A 370 19.53 -15.68 34.94
CA LEU A 370 20.16 -15.27 33.68
C LEU A 370 21.64 -14.94 33.86
N ARG A 371 22.02 -14.25 34.94
CA ARG A 371 23.43 -14.00 35.28
C ARG A 371 24.17 -15.30 35.56
N GLN A 372 23.57 -16.26 36.25
CA GLN A 372 24.17 -17.56 36.52
C GLN A 372 24.32 -18.37 35.22
N HIS A 373 23.30 -18.42 34.36
CA HIS A 373 23.40 -19.08 33.06
C HIS A 373 24.46 -18.44 32.17
N MET A 374 24.47 -17.11 32.06
CA MET A 374 25.50 -16.40 31.29
C MET A 374 26.89 -16.54 31.92
N LYS A 375 27.00 -16.55 33.25
CA LYS A 375 28.29 -16.72 33.95
C LYS A 375 28.84 -18.13 33.74
N VAL A 376 28.02 -19.18 33.85
CA VAL A 376 28.42 -20.57 33.62
C VAL A 376 28.83 -20.79 32.17
N GLU A 377 28.08 -20.24 31.21
CA GLU A 377 28.45 -20.30 29.79
C GLU A 377 29.72 -19.50 29.49
N TRP A 378 29.87 -18.29 30.06
CA TRP A 378 31.03 -17.43 29.86
C TRP A 378 32.30 -17.99 30.51
N GLU A 379 32.19 -18.59 31.70
CA GLU A 379 33.29 -19.29 32.36
C GLU A 379 33.70 -20.55 31.56
N GLY A 380 32.74 -21.29 31.00
CA GLY A 380 33.02 -22.41 30.10
C GLY A 380 33.73 -21.99 28.82
N VAL A 381 33.33 -20.86 28.23
CA VAL A 381 33.97 -20.26 27.04
C VAL A 381 35.38 -19.77 27.37
N ASN A 382 35.56 -19.01 28.45
CA ASN A 382 36.87 -18.49 28.85
C ASN A 382 37.84 -19.61 29.22
N LYS A 383 37.38 -20.65 29.92
CA LYS A 383 38.19 -21.81 30.24
C LYS A 383 38.70 -22.50 28.97
N LYS A 384 37.83 -22.66 27.96
CA LYS A 384 38.21 -23.31 26.70
C LYS A 384 39.14 -22.44 25.85
N ILE A 385 38.95 -21.12 25.85
CA ILE A 385 39.87 -20.18 25.21
C ILE A 385 41.24 -20.24 25.90
N GLU A 386 41.27 -20.27 27.23
CA GLU A 386 42.51 -20.37 28.00
C GLU A 386 43.23 -21.71 27.75
N GLU A 387 42.50 -22.84 27.72
CA GLU A 387 43.07 -24.15 27.40
C GLU A 387 43.72 -24.18 26.01
N GLU A 388 43.03 -23.66 24.99
CA GLU A 388 43.56 -23.53 23.62
C GLU A 388 44.75 -22.56 23.58
N PHE A 389 44.69 -21.45 24.30
CA PHE A 389 45.79 -20.47 24.37
C PHE A 389 47.04 -21.05 25.03
N GLN A 390 46.89 -21.86 26.09
CA GLN A 390 48.00 -22.54 26.75
C GLN A 390 48.60 -23.65 25.88
N GLU A 391 47.78 -24.41 25.14
CA GLU A 391 48.26 -25.39 24.17
C GLU A 391 49.04 -24.72 23.04
N LEU A 392 48.51 -23.62 22.53
CA LEU A 392 49.13 -22.79 21.51
C LEU A 392 50.47 -22.20 21.98
N LYS A 393 50.52 -21.69 23.23
CA LYS A 393 51.74 -21.18 23.86
C LYS A 393 52.81 -22.26 23.96
N LYS A 394 52.44 -23.48 24.39
CA LYS A 394 53.37 -24.62 24.42
C LYS A 394 53.92 -24.94 23.02
N MET A 395 53.08 -24.94 21.99
CA MET A 395 53.54 -25.17 20.61
C MET A 395 54.49 -24.07 20.12
N ILE A 396 54.20 -22.81 20.45
CA ILE A 396 55.03 -21.65 20.11
C ILE A 396 56.39 -21.77 20.81
N ASP A 397 56.42 -22.02 22.12
CA ASP A 397 57.65 -22.18 22.90
C ASP A 397 58.51 -23.37 22.40
N GLN A 398 57.88 -24.41 21.83
CA GLN A 398 58.56 -25.58 21.28
C GLN A 398 59.14 -25.34 19.87
N LYS A 399 58.52 -24.45 19.09
CA LYS A 399 58.92 -24.16 17.69
C LYS A 399 59.75 -22.89 17.52
N ILE A 400 59.83 -21.98 18.51
CA ILE A 400 60.77 -20.84 18.50
C ILE A 400 62.19 -21.34 18.84
N LYS A 401 62.83 -21.99 17.88
CA LYS A 401 64.29 -22.07 17.77
C LYS A 401 64.81 -21.63 16.40
N ASP A 402 63.91 -21.32 15.47
CA ASP A 402 64.25 -20.93 14.12
C ASP A 402 63.37 -19.75 13.66
N ASN A 403 64.01 -18.71 13.09
CA ASN A 403 63.37 -17.41 12.89
C ASN A 403 62.39 -17.41 11.71
N ASP A 404 62.61 -18.30 10.74
CA ASP A 404 61.75 -18.47 9.55
C ASP A 404 60.40 -19.15 9.84
N THR A 405 60.27 -19.82 10.99
CA THR A 405 59.03 -20.53 11.38
C THR A 405 57.98 -19.58 11.98
N ARG A 406 58.37 -18.36 12.39
CA ARG A 406 57.54 -17.44 13.18
C ARG A 406 56.32 -16.92 12.42
N THR A 407 56.45 -16.60 11.13
CA THR A 407 55.35 -16.05 10.32
C THR A 407 54.31 -17.12 9.98
N LEU A 408 54.75 -18.37 9.75
CA LEU A 408 53.87 -19.52 9.51
C LEU A 408 53.08 -19.87 10.78
N LEU A 409 53.73 -19.80 11.94
CA LEU A 409 53.09 -19.98 13.24
C LEU A 409 52.02 -18.94 13.52
N LEU A 410 52.30 -17.65 13.30
CA LEU A 410 51.32 -16.59 13.56
C LEU A 410 50.05 -16.74 12.70
N LYS A 411 50.18 -17.24 11.47
CA LYS A 411 49.03 -17.52 10.60
C LYS A 411 48.24 -18.74 11.06
N GLU A 412 48.92 -19.83 11.45
CA GLU A 412 48.27 -21.03 11.99
C GLU A 412 47.52 -20.74 13.30
N VAL A 413 48.07 -19.84 14.12
CA VAL A 413 47.44 -19.32 15.35
C VAL A 413 46.15 -18.55 15.02
N ASP A 414 46.21 -17.61 14.08
CA ASP A 414 45.06 -16.78 13.71
C ASP A 414 43.92 -17.62 13.10
N ASP A 415 44.28 -18.59 12.25
CA ASP A 415 43.32 -19.53 11.64
C ASP A 415 42.66 -20.44 12.69
N ARG A 416 43.41 -20.94 13.69
CA ARG A 416 42.86 -21.76 14.79
C ARG A 416 41.97 -20.95 15.72
N VAL A 417 42.41 -19.76 16.15
CA VAL A 417 41.62 -18.87 17.00
C VAL A 417 40.33 -18.46 16.29
N GLY A 418 40.41 -18.08 15.01
CA GLY A 418 39.25 -17.79 14.17
C GLY A 418 38.28 -18.97 14.04
N GLY A 419 38.80 -20.19 13.91
CA GLY A 419 37.99 -21.42 13.87
C GLY A 419 37.24 -21.71 15.18
N VAL A 420 37.90 -21.51 16.34
CA VAL A 420 37.30 -21.70 17.66
C VAL A 420 36.21 -20.66 17.93
N VAL A 421 36.46 -19.38 17.62
CA VAL A 421 35.46 -18.30 17.78
C VAL A 421 34.22 -18.59 16.94
N LYS A 422 34.38 -18.98 15.67
CA LYS A 422 33.26 -19.27 14.77
C LYS A 422 32.47 -20.52 15.17
N SER A 423 33.15 -21.52 15.72
CA SER A 423 32.54 -22.72 16.30
C SER A 423 31.69 -22.39 17.54
N LEU A 424 32.17 -21.48 18.38
CA LEU A 424 31.45 -21.01 19.56
C LEU A 424 30.25 -20.13 19.20
N GLU A 425 30.38 -19.23 18.21
CA GLU A 425 29.25 -18.44 17.69
C GLU A 425 28.13 -19.32 17.13
N ASN A 426 28.48 -20.40 16.40
CA ASN A 426 27.50 -21.34 15.87
C ASN A 426 26.79 -22.14 16.97
N LYS A 427 27.53 -22.60 18.00
CA LYS A 427 26.93 -23.29 19.16
C LYS A 427 26.08 -22.36 20.02
N GLN A 428 26.46 -21.08 20.12
CA GLN A 428 25.67 -20.05 20.78
C GLN A 428 24.38 -19.77 20.00
N GLN A 429 24.43 -19.76 18.66
CA GLN A 429 23.22 -19.65 17.82
C GLN A 429 22.29 -20.86 17.94
N GLU A 430 22.82 -22.09 17.98
CA GLU A 430 22.01 -23.31 18.13
C GLU A 430 21.33 -23.43 19.49
N SER A 431 22.04 -23.10 20.58
CA SER A 431 21.50 -23.10 21.95
C SER A 431 20.48 -21.97 22.16
N SER A 432 20.78 -20.77 21.66
CA SER A 432 19.86 -19.63 21.68
C SER A 432 18.58 -19.92 20.88
N GLY A 433 18.67 -20.63 19.76
CA GLY A 433 17.53 -20.98 18.91
C GLY A 433 16.55 -21.97 19.57
N ARG A 434 17.05 -22.98 20.28
CA ARG A 434 16.18 -23.96 20.99
C ARG A 434 15.54 -23.36 22.25
N GLY A 435 16.26 -22.54 23.00
CA GLY A 435 15.72 -21.80 24.14
C GLY A 435 14.66 -20.77 23.71
N MET A 436 14.90 -20.04 22.61
CA MET A 436 13.95 -19.07 22.06
C MET A 436 12.65 -19.73 21.59
N GLY A 437 12.70 -20.87 20.88
CA GLY A 437 11.49 -21.50 20.35
C GLY A 437 10.50 -21.97 21.42
N LEU A 438 11.00 -22.38 22.60
CA LEU A 438 10.17 -22.79 23.73
C LEU A 438 9.60 -21.58 24.50
N MET A 439 10.40 -20.51 24.62
CA MET A 439 9.97 -19.22 25.16
C MET A 439 8.93 -18.54 24.26
N GLU A 440 9.08 -18.62 22.94
CA GLU A 440 8.17 -18.03 21.95
C GLU A 440 6.81 -18.74 21.95
N LYS A 441 6.78 -20.08 22.02
CA LYS A 441 5.52 -20.83 22.20
C LYS A 441 4.81 -20.53 23.51
N ARG A 442 5.55 -20.41 24.63
CA ARG A 442 4.96 -20.01 25.92
C ARG A 442 4.45 -18.57 25.87
N TYR A 443 5.17 -17.68 25.21
CA TYR A 443 4.78 -16.29 25.01
C TYR A 443 3.50 -16.18 24.17
N ASP A 444 3.40 -16.87 23.04
CA ASP A 444 2.20 -16.81 22.19
C ASP A 444 0.96 -17.30 22.95
N ASN A 445 1.09 -18.37 23.74
CA ASN A 445 0.01 -18.88 24.58
C ASN A 445 -0.38 -17.89 25.69
N ILE A 446 0.59 -17.26 26.36
CA ILE A 446 0.34 -16.24 27.39
C ILE A 446 -0.31 -14.99 26.76
N LYS A 447 0.19 -14.54 25.62
CA LYS A 447 -0.31 -13.38 24.87
C LYS A 447 -1.75 -13.59 24.39
N GLU A 448 -2.06 -14.77 23.89
CA GLU A 448 -3.41 -15.14 23.45
C GLU A 448 -4.38 -15.16 24.64
N LYS A 449 -4.05 -15.85 25.73
CA LYS A 449 -4.85 -15.87 26.97
C LYS A 449 -5.04 -14.46 27.56
N ALA A 450 -4.01 -13.64 27.52
CA ALA A 450 -4.05 -12.27 28.02
C ALA A 450 -4.93 -11.36 27.16
N ALA A 451 -4.81 -11.43 25.84
CA ALA A 451 -5.67 -10.70 24.92
C ALA A 451 -7.15 -11.06 25.14
N ASP A 452 -7.44 -12.34 25.34
CA ASP A 452 -8.80 -12.82 25.62
C ASP A 452 -9.32 -12.34 26.97
N MET A 453 -8.49 -12.32 28.01
CA MET A 453 -8.85 -11.76 29.31
C MET A 453 -9.11 -10.24 29.26
N ILE A 454 -8.28 -9.47 28.56
CA ILE A 454 -8.48 -8.03 28.37
C ILE A 454 -9.75 -7.76 27.57
N ARG A 455 -10.01 -8.56 26.53
CA ARG A 455 -11.24 -8.50 25.74
C ARG A 455 -12.46 -8.74 26.63
N GLN A 456 -12.47 -9.81 27.42
CA GLN A 456 -13.56 -10.11 28.35
C GLN A 456 -13.76 -9.02 29.41
N ARG A 457 -12.67 -8.42 29.93
CA ARG A 457 -12.76 -7.36 30.94
C ARG A 457 -13.25 -6.03 30.36
N LYS A 458 -12.79 -5.65 29.16
CA LYS A 458 -13.34 -4.49 28.43
C LYS A 458 -14.83 -4.68 28.14
N VAL A 459 -15.23 -5.87 27.67
CA VAL A 459 -16.65 -6.18 27.45
C VAL A 459 -17.45 -6.05 28.76
N ARG A 460 -16.94 -6.55 29.89
CA ARG A 460 -17.61 -6.40 31.20
C ARG A 460 -17.64 -4.96 31.72
N GLN A 461 -16.55 -4.20 31.59
CA GLN A 461 -16.49 -2.79 32.02
C GLN A 461 -17.39 -1.90 31.17
N ILE A 462 -17.43 -2.14 29.85
CA ILE A 462 -18.31 -1.43 28.94
C ILE A 462 -19.78 -1.79 29.27
N LYS A 463 -20.10 -3.09 29.48
CA LYS A 463 -21.44 -3.52 29.92
C LYS A 463 -21.84 -2.91 31.28
N GLY A 464 -20.93 -2.87 32.25
CA GLY A 464 -21.18 -2.30 33.58
C GLY A 464 -21.31 -0.79 33.60
N GLY A 465 -20.47 -0.07 32.85
CA GLY A 465 -20.55 1.39 32.70
C GLY A 465 -21.82 1.84 31.97
N ILE A 466 -22.33 1.01 31.04
CA ILE A 466 -23.56 1.29 30.29
C ILE A 466 -24.82 0.96 31.08
N SER A 467 -24.80 -0.14 31.84
CA SER A 467 -25.86 -0.43 32.83
C SER A 467 -26.05 0.74 33.81
N ASN A 468 -24.99 1.48 34.10
CA ASN A 468 -25.01 2.62 35.01
C ASN A 468 -25.28 3.97 34.32
N SER A 469 -25.06 4.10 33.00
CA SER A 469 -25.24 5.38 32.29
C SER A 469 -26.65 5.60 31.75
N GLY A 470 -27.57 4.64 31.93
CA GLY A 470 -28.94 4.74 31.42
C GLY A 470 -29.04 4.74 29.88
N LEU A 471 -27.93 4.59 29.16
CA LEU A 471 -27.90 4.41 27.71
C LEU A 471 -28.47 3.03 27.36
N LYS A 472 -29.79 2.94 27.27
CA LYS A 472 -30.54 1.75 26.83
C LYS A 472 -30.36 1.40 25.35
N ASP A 473 -29.67 2.23 24.56
CA ASP A 473 -29.48 1.97 23.14
C ASP A 473 -28.35 0.95 22.93
N GLU A 474 -28.71 -0.34 22.98
CA GLU A 474 -27.92 -1.52 22.58
C GLU A 474 -27.20 -1.33 21.22
N ILE A 475 -27.78 -0.48 20.36
CA ILE A 475 -27.26 -0.02 19.07
C ILE A 475 -25.91 0.72 19.21
N THR A 476 -25.75 1.60 20.19
CA THR A 476 -24.50 2.38 20.38
C THR A 476 -23.38 1.51 20.93
N LEU A 477 -23.73 0.48 21.71
CA LEU A 477 -22.79 -0.49 22.27
C LEU A 477 -22.19 -1.41 21.20
N ASN A 478 -23.04 -2.04 20.38
CA ASN A 478 -22.58 -2.92 19.31
C ASN A 478 -21.80 -2.16 18.23
N ALA A 479 -22.11 -0.87 18.02
CA ALA A 479 -21.35 0.00 17.15
C ALA A 479 -19.94 0.32 17.67
N ALA A 480 -19.82 0.66 18.95
CA ALA A 480 -18.54 0.97 19.58
C ALA A 480 -17.64 -0.27 19.70
N LEU A 481 -18.24 -1.44 19.94
CA LEU A 481 -17.53 -2.73 20.02
C LEU A 481 -17.22 -3.31 18.64
N GLY A 482 -18.14 -3.24 17.68
CA GLY A 482 -17.98 -3.77 16.32
C GLY A 482 -17.01 -3.00 15.42
N LEU A 483 -16.46 -1.87 15.90
CA LEU A 483 -15.39 -1.11 15.25
C LEU A 483 -14.02 -1.34 15.90
N ALA A 484 -13.95 -2.01 17.06
CA ALA A 484 -12.69 -2.58 17.49
C ALA A 484 -12.34 -3.70 16.50
N GLU A 485 -11.10 -3.74 16.01
CA GLU A 485 -10.64 -4.78 15.08
C GLU A 485 -10.62 -6.14 15.79
N ASP A 486 -11.79 -6.73 16.04
CA ASP A 486 -11.87 -8.13 16.44
C ASP A 486 -11.46 -8.94 15.22
N ARG A 487 -10.26 -9.50 15.34
CA ARG A 487 -9.77 -10.53 14.45
C ARG A 487 -10.21 -11.88 15.00
N ASP A 488 -10.60 -12.77 14.09
CA ASP A 488 -10.80 -14.17 14.41
C ASP A 488 -9.45 -14.89 14.63
N GLU A 489 -9.50 -16.17 15.00
CA GLU A 489 -8.31 -17.01 15.21
C GLU A 489 -7.40 -17.10 13.97
N GLY A 490 -7.95 -16.85 12.77
CA GLY A 490 -7.19 -16.79 11.51
C GLY A 490 -6.54 -15.44 11.23
N GLY A 491 -6.70 -14.46 12.12
CA GLY A 491 -6.22 -13.09 11.91
C GLY A 491 -7.04 -12.29 10.90
N TYR A 492 -8.19 -12.81 10.46
CA TYR A 492 -9.14 -12.12 9.57
C TYR A 492 -10.13 -11.31 10.39
N ARG A 493 -10.81 -10.35 9.76
CA ARG A 493 -11.88 -9.60 10.45
C ARG A 493 -13.04 -10.53 10.74
N THR A 494 -13.68 -10.40 11.90
CA THR A 494 -14.93 -11.10 12.16
C THR A 494 -15.98 -10.75 11.09
N LEU A 495 -16.91 -11.68 10.85
CA LEU A 495 -18.02 -11.47 9.92
C LEU A 495 -18.84 -10.22 10.26
N GLU A 496 -19.06 -9.96 11.55
CA GLU A 496 -19.72 -8.76 12.05
C GLU A 496 -18.96 -7.48 11.68
N ALA A 497 -17.65 -7.42 11.91
CA ALA A 497 -16.83 -6.27 11.52
C ALA A 497 -16.85 -6.06 9.99
N ALA A 498 -16.86 -7.14 9.20
CA ALA A 498 -16.97 -7.06 7.74
C ALA A 498 -18.34 -6.50 7.28
N TYR A 499 -19.43 -6.85 7.96
CA TYR A 499 -20.76 -6.29 7.73
C TYR A 499 -20.84 -4.82 8.14
N ASN A 500 -20.42 -4.49 9.35
CA ASN A 500 -20.42 -3.12 9.85
C ASN A 500 -19.61 -2.20 8.94
N SER A 501 -18.45 -2.66 8.44
CA SER A 501 -17.66 -1.92 7.45
C SER A 501 -18.41 -1.69 6.13
N MET A 502 -19.30 -2.60 5.70
CA MET A 502 -20.11 -2.40 4.49
C MET A 502 -21.26 -1.42 4.76
N LEU A 503 -21.98 -1.59 5.86
CA LEU A 503 -23.06 -0.69 6.28
C LEU A 503 -22.56 0.74 6.46
N PHE A 504 -21.40 0.91 7.10
CA PHE A 504 -20.73 2.19 7.27
C PHE A 504 -20.55 2.92 5.93
N ARG A 505 -20.07 2.21 4.90
CA ARG A 505 -19.87 2.78 3.56
C ARG A 505 -21.18 3.10 2.86
N LEU A 506 -22.19 2.23 2.97
CA LEU A 506 -23.50 2.48 2.37
C LEU A 506 -24.15 3.75 2.92
N PHE A 507 -24.04 4.01 4.23
CA PHE A 507 -24.53 5.27 4.82
C PHE A 507 -23.78 6.49 4.31
N ILE A 508 -22.45 6.41 4.19
CA ILE A 508 -21.67 7.50 3.59
C ILE A 508 -22.11 7.75 2.15
N TRP A 509 -22.27 6.70 1.36
CA TRP A 509 -22.63 6.82 -0.05
C TRP A 509 -24.03 7.36 -0.26
N ARG A 510 -25.00 6.94 0.56
CA ARG A 510 -26.35 7.50 0.55
C ARG A 510 -26.32 8.98 0.92
N ASP A 511 -25.67 9.35 2.02
CA ASP A 511 -25.57 10.76 2.43
C ASP A 511 -24.87 11.64 1.39
N MET A 512 -23.83 11.12 0.71
CA MET A 512 -23.19 11.83 -0.41
C MET A 512 -24.13 12.03 -1.60
N ALA A 513 -24.97 11.04 -1.91
CA ALA A 513 -25.97 11.16 -2.96
C ALA A 513 -27.06 12.16 -2.57
N ASP A 514 -27.52 12.11 -1.30
CA ASP A 514 -28.50 13.04 -0.77
C ASP A 514 -27.96 14.48 -0.83
N ASP A 515 -26.72 14.72 -0.40
CA ASP A 515 -26.03 16.02 -0.49
C ASP A 515 -25.96 16.56 -1.94
N LEU A 516 -25.72 15.69 -2.93
CA LEU A 516 -25.70 16.06 -4.35
C LEU A 516 -27.09 16.40 -4.90
N LEU A 517 -28.14 15.80 -4.35
CA LEU A 517 -29.52 15.95 -4.82
C LEU A 517 -30.30 17.03 -4.04
N ARG A 518 -29.74 17.53 -2.93
CA ARG A 518 -30.37 18.59 -2.11
C ARG A 518 -30.54 19.89 -2.88
N THR A 519 -31.75 20.43 -2.82
CA THR A 519 -32.13 21.70 -3.46
C THR A 519 -31.41 22.91 -2.89
N ASP A 520 -30.98 22.84 -1.62
CA ASP A 520 -30.26 23.93 -0.94
C ASP A 520 -28.86 24.17 -1.52
N PHE A 521 -28.37 23.22 -2.33
CA PHE A 521 -27.17 23.36 -3.14
C PHE A 521 -27.53 23.28 -4.62
N PRO A 522 -28.19 24.29 -5.22
CA PRO A 522 -28.68 24.19 -6.60
C PRO A 522 -27.57 23.97 -7.64
N TRP A 523 -26.33 24.31 -7.28
CA TRP A 523 -25.13 24.10 -8.11
C TRP A 523 -24.36 22.82 -7.78
N SER A 524 -24.76 22.00 -6.80
CA SER A 524 -24.03 20.77 -6.44
C SER A 524 -24.08 19.72 -7.54
N MET A 525 -25.19 19.60 -8.27
CA MET A 525 -25.27 18.63 -9.38
C MET A 525 -24.33 19.00 -10.53
N LEU A 526 -24.22 20.29 -10.87
CA LEU A 526 -23.36 20.78 -11.95
C LEU A 526 -21.90 20.87 -11.49
N GLY A 527 -21.62 21.59 -10.41
CA GLY A 527 -20.27 21.88 -9.95
C GLY A 527 -19.71 20.92 -8.92
N GLY A 528 -20.51 20.01 -8.38
CA GLY A 528 -20.17 19.18 -7.21
C GLY A 528 -20.19 19.96 -5.90
N VAL A 529 -20.15 19.25 -4.78
CA VAL A 529 -19.95 19.85 -3.46
C VAL A 529 -18.56 20.50 -3.37
N SER A 530 -18.45 21.66 -2.70
CA SER A 530 -17.20 22.42 -2.59
C SER A 530 -16.02 21.54 -2.17
N PHE A 531 -14.81 21.78 -2.69
CA PHE A 531 -13.63 21.02 -2.27
C PHE A 531 -13.26 21.26 -0.80
N GLY A 532 -13.60 22.42 -0.22
CA GLY A 532 -13.36 22.72 1.19
C GLY A 532 -14.33 22.07 2.18
N TYR A 533 -15.48 21.58 1.69
CA TYR A 533 -16.54 21.02 2.54
C TYR A 533 -16.07 19.71 3.20
N PRO A 534 -16.06 19.59 4.53
CA PRO A 534 -15.72 18.33 5.19
C PRO A 534 -16.80 17.28 4.90
N GLN A 535 -16.41 16.15 4.32
CA GLN A 535 -17.35 15.03 4.15
C GLN A 535 -17.73 14.52 5.53
N ARG A 536 -19.02 14.63 5.86
CA ARG A 536 -19.61 14.13 7.09
C ARG A 536 -20.89 13.39 6.73
N SER A 537 -21.10 12.22 7.34
CA SER A 537 -22.30 11.42 7.09
C SER A 537 -23.26 11.67 8.23
N LYS A 538 -24.32 12.46 7.97
CA LYS A 538 -25.38 12.76 8.95
C LYS A 538 -25.93 11.49 9.57
N SER A 539 -26.10 10.45 8.76
CA SER A 539 -26.63 9.18 9.25
C SER A 539 -25.71 8.48 10.22
N LEU A 540 -24.40 8.46 9.92
CA LEU A 540 -23.44 7.92 10.85
C LEU A 540 -23.39 8.74 12.15
N GLU A 541 -23.61 10.06 12.07
CA GLU A 541 -23.59 10.96 13.24
C GLU A 541 -24.72 10.63 14.20
N ILE A 542 -25.94 10.52 13.65
CA ILE A 542 -27.16 10.15 14.38
C ILE A 542 -26.98 8.82 15.12
N ILE A 543 -26.39 7.81 14.45
CA ILE A 543 -26.16 6.48 15.07
C ILE A 543 -24.87 6.42 15.92
N GLY A 544 -24.01 7.44 15.83
CA GLY A 544 -22.78 7.55 16.60
C GLY A 544 -21.64 6.63 16.15
N TRP A 545 -21.62 6.15 14.90
CA TRP A 545 -20.66 5.13 14.44
C TRP A 545 -19.29 5.67 14.05
N ALA A 546 -19.12 6.95 13.73
CA ALA A 546 -17.81 7.50 13.32
C ALA A 546 -17.23 8.53 14.31
N ARG A 547 -17.64 8.47 15.59
CA ARG A 547 -17.22 9.43 16.63
C ARG A 547 -15.69 9.53 16.75
N ARG A 548 -14.97 8.42 16.58
CA ARG A 548 -13.50 8.38 16.65
C ARG A 548 -12.86 9.11 15.46
N GLU A 549 -13.30 8.79 14.25
CA GLU A 549 -12.80 9.39 13.01
C GLU A 549 -13.08 10.90 13.00
N TRP A 550 -14.27 11.30 13.42
CA TRP A 550 -14.65 12.71 13.51
C TRP A 550 -13.93 13.50 14.58
N SER A 551 -13.72 12.94 15.77
CA SER A 551 -12.97 13.62 16.81
C SER A 551 -11.49 13.78 16.44
N ARG A 552 -10.93 12.84 15.67
CA ARG A 552 -9.56 12.92 15.15
C ARG A 552 -9.43 13.87 13.97
N ASP A 553 -10.23 13.67 12.92
CA ASP A 553 -10.05 14.27 11.60
C ASP A 553 -11.11 15.34 11.29
N GLY A 554 -12.30 15.27 11.88
CA GLY A 554 -13.43 16.16 11.57
C GLY A 554 -14.08 15.92 10.20
N TRP A 555 -13.68 14.88 9.48
CA TRP A 555 -14.26 14.42 8.22
C TRP A 555 -14.03 12.91 8.07
N ILE A 556 -14.71 12.28 7.11
CA ILE A 556 -14.58 10.84 6.82
C ILE A 556 -14.27 10.60 5.34
N ALA A 557 -13.45 9.59 5.06
CA ALA A 557 -13.14 9.20 3.69
C ALA A 557 -14.35 8.49 3.05
N PRO A 558 -14.65 8.75 1.77
CA PRO A 558 -15.79 8.13 1.09
C PRO A 558 -15.58 6.65 0.76
N HIS A 559 -14.33 6.17 0.78
CA HIS A 559 -13.96 4.80 0.44
C HIS A 559 -14.51 4.32 -0.92
N ASN A 560 -14.70 5.25 -1.87
CA ASN A 560 -15.06 5.00 -3.26
C ASN A 560 -14.59 6.21 -4.08
N SER A 561 -13.55 6.03 -4.90
CA SER A 561 -12.93 7.12 -5.65
C SER A 561 -13.88 7.71 -6.69
N PHE A 562 -14.67 6.87 -7.38
CA PHE A 562 -15.57 7.35 -8.43
C PHE A 562 -16.77 8.11 -7.87
N LEU A 563 -17.37 7.60 -6.78
CA LEU A 563 -18.42 8.34 -6.10
C LEU A 563 -17.88 9.66 -5.53
N HIS A 564 -16.65 9.68 -5.02
CA HIS A 564 -16.01 10.91 -4.56
C HIS A 564 -15.74 11.90 -5.69
N MET A 565 -15.34 11.42 -6.87
CA MET A 565 -15.19 12.27 -8.06
C MET A 565 -16.52 12.88 -8.47
N ILE A 566 -17.61 12.11 -8.48
CA ILE A 566 -18.95 12.62 -8.79
C ILE A 566 -19.42 13.61 -7.71
N TYR A 567 -19.26 13.26 -6.43
CA TYR A 567 -19.61 14.11 -5.29
C TYR A 567 -18.90 15.46 -5.32
N ARG A 568 -17.59 15.45 -5.55
CA ARG A 568 -16.78 16.67 -5.60
C ARG A 568 -16.81 17.34 -6.95
N GLY A 569 -17.13 16.67 -8.04
CA GLY A 569 -17.05 17.24 -9.40
C GLY A 569 -18.40 17.50 -10.06
N GLY A 570 -19.50 17.03 -9.48
CA GLY A 570 -20.82 17.06 -10.11
C GLY A 570 -20.77 16.38 -11.48
N ILE A 571 -21.30 17.06 -12.50
CA ILE A 571 -21.27 16.59 -13.88
C ILE A 571 -19.84 16.44 -14.43
N VAL A 572 -18.90 17.30 -14.04
CA VAL A 572 -17.49 17.20 -14.46
C VAL A 572 -16.89 15.90 -13.91
N GLY A 573 -17.20 15.59 -12.66
CA GLY A 573 -16.83 14.33 -12.02
C GLY A 573 -17.39 13.13 -12.76
N LEU A 574 -18.69 13.15 -13.09
CA LEU A 574 -19.33 12.09 -13.87
C LEU A 574 -18.69 11.92 -15.26
N ILE A 575 -18.42 13.01 -15.98
CA ILE A 575 -17.74 12.99 -17.28
C ILE A 575 -16.35 12.35 -17.14
N CYS A 576 -15.61 12.67 -16.08
CA CYS A 576 -14.31 12.04 -15.83
C CYS A 576 -14.44 10.53 -15.62
N VAL A 577 -15.39 10.06 -14.80
CA VAL A 577 -15.61 8.62 -14.55
C VAL A 577 -16.01 7.88 -15.84
N LEU A 578 -16.92 8.47 -16.62
CA LEU A 578 -17.33 7.92 -17.92
C LEU A 578 -16.16 7.92 -18.91
N GLY A 579 -15.35 8.97 -18.93
CA GLY A 579 -14.16 9.09 -19.78
C GLY A 579 -13.11 8.03 -19.48
N ILE A 580 -12.80 7.78 -18.20
CA ILE A 580 -11.88 6.71 -17.78
C ILE A 580 -12.41 5.35 -18.26
N THR A 581 -13.69 5.07 -17.99
CA THR A 581 -14.33 3.80 -18.33
C THR A 581 -14.35 3.58 -19.84
N ALA A 582 -14.77 4.59 -20.61
CA ALA A 582 -14.79 4.56 -22.06
C ALA A 582 -13.37 4.39 -22.64
N GLY A 583 -12.37 5.08 -22.07
CA GLY A 583 -10.98 4.97 -22.48
C GLY A 583 -10.40 3.56 -22.29
N ILE A 584 -10.71 2.90 -21.16
CA ILE A 584 -10.29 1.52 -20.90
C ILE A 584 -10.97 0.53 -21.85
N ILE A 585 -12.28 0.69 -22.09
CA ILE A 585 -13.04 -0.14 -23.03
C ILE A 585 -12.50 0.04 -24.45
N PHE A 586 -12.23 1.28 -24.86
CA PHE A 586 -11.62 1.61 -26.14
C PHE A 586 -10.26 0.91 -26.29
N LEU A 587 -9.34 1.09 -25.34
CA LEU A 587 -8.03 0.45 -25.37
C LEU A 587 -8.13 -1.09 -25.42
N LEU A 588 -9.05 -1.68 -24.67
CA LEU A 588 -9.28 -3.14 -24.70
C LEU A 588 -9.67 -3.61 -26.10
N LYS A 589 -10.71 -2.98 -26.68
CA LYS A 589 -11.22 -3.29 -28.02
C LYS A 589 -10.11 -3.14 -29.06
N GLU A 590 -9.36 -2.05 -28.99
CA GLU A 590 -8.30 -1.75 -29.93
C GLU A 590 -7.12 -2.71 -29.82
N PHE A 591 -6.68 -3.07 -28.61
CA PHE A 591 -5.60 -4.05 -28.46
C PHE A 591 -6.02 -5.48 -28.83
N ILE A 592 -7.30 -5.84 -28.66
CA ILE A 592 -7.85 -7.10 -29.20
C ILE A 592 -7.83 -7.09 -30.73
N ARG A 593 -8.23 -5.97 -31.35
CA ARG A 593 -8.20 -5.78 -32.81
C ARG A 593 -6.78 -5.89 -33.35
N LEU A 594 -5.84 -5.18 -32.72
CA LEU A 594 -4.40 -5.17 -33.05
C LEU A 594 -3.66 -6.45 -32.61
N LYS A 595 -4.34 -7.39 -31.94
CA LYS A 595 -3.74 -8.62 -31.35
C LYS A 595 -2.52 -8.34 -30.45
N SER A 596 -2.49 -7.18 -29.78
CA SER A 596 -1.38 -6.77 -28.92
C SER A 596 -1.54 -7.36 -27.53
N LEU A 597 -0.89 -8.50 -27.25
CA LEU A 597 -0.95 -9.12 -25.92
C LEU A 597 -0.43 -8.18 -24.82
N THR A 598 0.65 -7.44 -25.08
CA THR A 598 1.16 -6.43 -24.15
C THR A 598 0.10 -5.39 -23.82
N GLY A 599 -0.63 -4.92 -24.82
CA GLY A 599 -1.71 -3.95 -24.61
C GLY A 599 -2.87 -4.53 -23.79
N ILE A 600 -3.26 -5.78 -24.07
CA ILE A 600 -4.29 -6.50 -23.30
C ILE A 600 -3.86 -6.63 -21.82
N LEU A 601 -2.61 -7.04 -21.57
CA LEU A 601 -2.05 -7.17 -20.22
C LEU A 601 -2.06 -5.82 -19.47
N LEU A 602 -1.65 -4.72 -20.13
CA LEU A 602 -1.72 -3.38 -19.55
C LEU A 602 -3.16 -3.00 -19.20
N VAL A 603 -4.12 -3.24 -20.10
CA VAL A 603 -5.53 -2.92 -19.86
C VAL A 603 -6.11 -3.71 -18.69
N THR A 604 -5.73 -4.98 -18.53
CA THR A 604 -6.11 -5.78 -17.37
C THR A 604 -5.63 -5.16 -16.04
N THR A 605 -4.47 -4.50 -16.03
CA THR A 605 -3.97 -3.79 -14.84
C THR A 605 -4.91 -2.64 -14.46
N PHE A 606 -5.46 -1.91 -15.44
CA PHE A 606 -6.44 -0.86 -15.16
C PHE A 606 -7.78 -1.43 -14.70
N ILE A 607 -8.24 -2.55 -15.26
CA ILE A 607 -9.46 -3.21 -14.78
C ILE A 607 -9.31 -3.58 -13.30
N TYR A 608 -8.18 -4.18 -12.93
CA TYR A 608 -7.84 -4.47 -11.53
C TYR A 608 -7.92 -3.23 -10.63
N TRP A 609 -7.24 -2.14 -11.00
CA TRP A 609 -7.20 -0.92 -10.19
C TRP A 609 -8.53 -0.14 -10.17
N VAL A 610 -9.26 -0.09 -11.28
CA VAL A 610 -10.59 0.54 -11.37
C VAL A 610 -11.59 -0.21 -10.48
N THR A 611 -11.56 -1.54 -10.48
CA THR A 611 -12.37 -2.31 -9.53
C THR A 611 -12.02 -1.94 -8.09
N ILE A 612 -10.73 -1.87 -7.74
CA ILE A 612 -10.31 -1.49 -6.38
C ILE A 612 -10.75 -0.07 -6.03
N ALA A 613 -10.71 0.87 -6.97
CA ALA A 613 -11.11 2.26 -6.80
C ALA A 613 -12.61 2.42 -6.46
N ASN A 614 -13.46 1.45 -6.77
CA ASN A 614 -14.86 1.44 -6.32
C ASN A 614 -15.00 1.18 -4.81
N PHE A 615 -13.98 0.63 -4.17
CA PHE A 615 -14.02 0.24 -2.76
C PHE A 615 -13.01 0.99 -1.89
N LEU A 616 -12.18 1.86 -2.48
CA LEU A 616 -11.14 2.60 -1.79
C LEU A 616 -10.98 3.99 -2.41
N VAL A 617 -10.31 4.88 -1.68
CA VAL A 617 -9.83 6.18 -2.20
C VAL A 617 -8.56 6.02 -3.03
N PHE A 618 -8.52 5.00 -3.90
CA PHE A 618 -7.36 4.63 -4.69
C PHE A 618 -6.86 5.75 -5.61
N LEU A 619 -7.77 6.53 -6.21
CA LEU A 619 -7.41 7.63 -7.12
C LEU A 619 -7.20 8.98 -6.41
N GLU A 620 -7.45 9.05 -5.10
CA GLU A 620 -7.18 10.25 -4.29
C GLU A 620 -5.74 10.27 -3.77
N VAL A 621 -5.18 9.09 -3.49
CA VAL A 621 -3.95 8.97 -2.71
C VAL A 621 -2.72 8.95 -3.63
N PRO A 622 -1.72 9.83 -3.44
CA PRO A 622 -0.60 10.02 -4.38
C PRO A 622 0.14 8.74 -4.77
N TYR A 623 0.38 7.84 -3.81
CA TYR A 623 1.13 6.60 -4.06
C TYR A 623 0.40 5.58 -4.92
N ASN A 624 -0.91 5.75 -5.15
CA ASN A 624 -1.72 4.90 -6.03
C ASN A 624 -2.17 5.67 -7.28
N ALA A 625 -2.62 6.91 -7.11
CA ALA A 625 -3.17 7.74 -8.17
C ALA A 625 -2.12 8.09 -9.24
N ILE A 626 -0.93 8.54 -8.84
CA ILE A 626 0.12 8.96 -9.78
C ILE A 626 0.58 7.78 -10.66
N PRO A 627 0.92 6.59 -10.11
CA PRO A 627 1.25 5.42 -10.92
C PRO A 627 0.11 4.99 -11.84
N PHE A 628 -1.14 5.03 -11.37
CA PHE A 628 -2.33 4.72 -12.18
C PHE A 628 -2.42 5.63 -13.41
N TRP A 629 -2.40 6.95 -13.19
CA TRP A 629 -2.59 7.94 -14.25
C TRP A 629 -1.41 7.97 -15.21
N ALA A 630 -0.18 7.93 -14.71
CA ALA A 630 1.01 7.87 -15.54
C ALA A 630 1.02 6.64 -16.46
N LEU A 631 0.71 5.45 -15.93
CA LEU A 631 0.66 4.22 -16.72
C LEU A 631 -0.46 4.29 -17.77
N LEU A 632 -1.60 4.91 -17.45
CA LEU A 632 -2.71 5.08 -18.40
C LEU A 632 -2.27 5.92 -19.60
N GLY A 633 -1.61 7.05 -19.34
CA GLY A 633 -0.99 7.89 -20.36
C GLY A 633 -0.02 7.13 -21.26
N MET A 634 0.92 6.41 -20.65
CA MET A 634 1.91 5.58 -21.37
C MET A 634 1.23 4.48 -22.21
N THR A 635 0.10 3.94 -21.74
CA THR A 635 -0.64 2.91 -22.47
C THR A 635 -1.34 3.48 -23.70
N PHE A 636 -1.90 4.70 -23.62
CA PHE A 636 -2.41 5.40 -24.80
C PHE A 636 -1.30 5.74 -25.80
N ALA A 637 -0.13 6.18 -25.33
CA ALA A 637 1.03 6.42 -26.20
C ALA A 637 1.51 5.12 -26.89
N TYR A 638 1.54 4.02 -26.14
CA TYR A 638 1.84 2.69 -26.67
C TYR A 638 0.83 2.26 -27.74
N TYR A 639 -0.47 2.44 -27.50
CA TYR A 639 -1.52 2.18 -28.50
C TYR A 639 -1.26 2.95 -29.80
N LYS A 640 -1.09 4.27 -29.71
CA LYS A 640 -0.81 5.13 -30.87
C LYS A 640 0.40 4.61 -31.67
N SER A 641 1.48 4.26 -30.98
CA SER A 641 2.72 3.78 -31.62
C SER A 641 2.60 2.44 -32.36
N ILE A 642 1.64 1.59 -31.98
CA ILE A 642 1.36 0.33 -32.69
C ILE A 642 0.41 0.59 -33.84
N TYR A 643 -0.61 1.42 -33.60
CA TYR A 643 -1.60 1.78 -34.60
C TYR A 643 -0.96 2.42 -35.83
N GLU A 644 -0.06 3.39 -35.64
CA GLU A 644 0.71 4.06 -36.71
C GLU A 644 1.64 3.12 -37.49
N LYS A 645 1.93 1.93 -36.97
CA LYS A 645 2.76 0.91 -37.64
C LYS A 645 1.93 -0.21 -38.26
N SER A 646 0.62 -0.20 -38.05
CA SER A 646 -0.25 -1.24 -38.54
C SER A 646 -0.61 -0.94 -40.00
N PRO A 647 -0.73 -1.96 -40.88
CA PRO A 647 -1.16 -1.74 -42.27
C PRO A 647 -2.51 -1.01 -42.39
N GLN A 648 -3.32 -1.03 -41.33
CA GLN A 648 -4.62 -0.36 -41.27
C GLN A 648 -4.51 1.17 -41.23
N SER A 649 -3.40 1.74 -40.79
CA SER A 649 -3.24 3.21 -40.76
C SER A 649 -2.95 3.81 -42.14
N GLU A 650 -2.61 3.00 -43.14
CA GLU A 650 -2.38 3.47 -44.53
C GLU A 650 -3.69 3.65 -45.32
N VAL A 651 -4.83 3.22 -44.77
CA VAL A 651 -6.15 3.21 -45.43
C VAL A 651 -7.04 4.40 -44.98
N LEU A 652 -6.63 5.15 -43.95
CA LEU A 652 -7.30 6.34 -43.42
C LEU A 652 -6.47 7.58 -43.69
#